data_AF-A0A0Q9AD38-F1
#
_entry.id   AF-A0A0Q9AD38-F1
#
_cell.length_a   1.000
_cell.length_b   1.000
_cell.length_c   1.000
_cell.angle_alpha   90.00
_cell.angle_beta   90.00
_cell.angle_gamma   90.00
#
_symmetry.space_group_name_H-M   'P 1'
#
loop_
_entity.id
_entity.type
_entity.pdbx_description
1 polymer ?
#
loop_
_entity_poly.entity_id
_entity_poly.type
_entity_poly.pdbx_seq_one_letter_code
_entity_poly.pdbx_strand_id
1 'polypeptide(L)'
;MPRFDALDALPVRAALPELNDALEGHGAAVLAAPPGTGKTTLVPLVLAGLLGEGPARRVVVAEPRRIAARAAARRMAWLLGERPGDSVGHTVRGERVVGRHTRVEVVTTGVLLQRLQRDQELTGVDVVVLDECHERHLDADTSAAFLWDVRETLRPELRLVAASATTDTAGWARLLGGAPVVRARGSAFDVEVVWAPPVRAVRPPHGMRVDPALLAHVASVVRRALAERSGDVLCFLPGVGEIARVAGQLGAPAGVDVLQVHGRSPAEVQDAVLSPGVRRRVVLTTSVAESSLTVPGVRVVVDSGLAREPRVDHARGLSALTTVRASQAAGRQRAGRAGREAPGAVYRCWAQAEDVRLPAFPAPEIKVADLTAFALQAACWGDPDASGLALLDAPPAGAMAAARELLTAIGAVDAAGRATARGVRLARLGLHPRLGRALLDGAALVGVERAAEVVALLSEEAPREYGDDLAAALRGARRGGDGYAGRWRSEVRRLRAVAADVGVPAARSVSSGSRGAGSGAVAGEDLAVGHVVALAFPERVARSDGGSWLMVSGTRAEVREGSGLRGARWLAVAVADRPVGRGHARVQLAAVVDGEVARLAAGALLDERDEVRWADGDVVARRVERLGAVELGARPLRDADAALVRGALVEGLEKEGLGLLRWSAEAAVLRERLAFVRLRLGEPWPDVGDASLHARVDEWLEPELGRARRRSDLGRIDAGAALGRLLPWASGEAGRLDELAPERIAVPSGSRVRIDYADPERPVLAVKLQEMFGLQESPRVAGVPLLVHLLSPAGRPVAVTADLASFWREGYKGVRAELRGRYPKHPWPEDPAAAEPTRHTNARLRR
;
A
#
# COMPACT_ATOMS: atom_id res chain seq x y z
N MET A 1 -17.09 51.97 -8.24
CA MET A 1 -18.34 51.92 -7.44
C MET A 1 -18.80 50.48 -7.35
N PRO A 2 -19.30 50.03 -6.19
CA PRO A 2 -19.87 48.69 -6.02
C PRO A 2 -21.02 48.43 -6.97
N ARG A 3 -21.14 47.18 -7.43
CA ARG A 3 -22.18 46.71 -8.34
C ARG A 3 -23.37 46.15 -7.55
N PHE A 4 -24.19 47.05 -7.00
CA PHE A 4 -25.30 46.68 -6.11
C PHE A 4 -26.31 45.71 -6.73
N ASP A 5 -26.68 45.89 -8.00
CA ASP A 5 -27.60 44.95 -8.69
C ASP A 5 -27.11 43.49 -8.65
N ALA A 6 -25.80 43.29 -8.86
CA ALA A 6 -25.18 41.96 -8.82
C ALA A 6 -25.04 41.41 -7.39
N LEU A 7 -24.90 42.29 -6.40
CA LEU A 7 -24.83 41.94 -4.97
C LEU A 7 -26.22 41.61 -4.41
N ASP A 8 -27.27 42.27 -4.90
CA ASP A 8 -28.65 42.09 -4.46
C ASP A 8 -29.26 40.80 -5.01
N ALA A 9 -28.81 40.36 -6.18
CA ALA A 9 -29.22 39.10 -6.81
C ALA A 9 -28.64 37.83 -6.17
N LEU A 10 -27.69 37.92 -5.22
CA LEU A 10 -27.04 36.75 -4.63
C LEU A 10 -27.92 36.10 -3.54
N PRO A 11 -28.34 34.83 -3.69
CA PRO A 11 -29.27 34.18 -2.75
C PRO A 11 -28.79 34.10 -1.30
N VAL A 12 -27.48 34.02 -1.07
CA VAL A 12 -26.91 33.96 0.29
C VAL A 12 -27.22 35.21 1.12
N ARG A 13 -27.62 36.32 0.49
CA ARG A 13 -28.02 37.55 1.17
C ARG A 13 -29.10 37.32 2.22
N ALA A 14 -30.07 36.46 1.94
CA ALA A 14 -31.17 36.15 2.87
C ALA A 14 -30.69 35.49 4.17
N ALA A 15 -29.50 34.86 4.16
CA ALA A 15 -28.92 34.22 5.32
C ALA A 15 -28.02 35.16 6.16
N LEU A 16 -27.74 36.39 5.69
CA LEU A 16 -26.83 37.31 6.38
C LEU A 16 -27.32 37.75 7.77
N PRO A 17 -28.62 38.03 8.01
CA PRO A 17 -29.09 38.39 9.35
C PRO A 17 -28.84 37.26 10.36
N GLU A 18 -29.29 36.04 10.06
CA GLU A 18 -29.11 34.87 10.92
C GLU A 18 -27.62 34.53 11.13
N LEU A 19 -26.78 34.75 10.10
CA LEU A 19 -25.32 34.60 10.22
C LEU A 19 -24.71 35.63 11.16
N ASN A 20 -25.14 36.88 11.10
CA ASN A 20 -24.66 37.92 12.02
C ASN A 20 -25.10 37.60 13.46
N ASP A 21 -26.36 37.21 13.66
CA ASP A 21 -26.88 36.82 14.99
C ASP A 21 -26.08 35.64 15.58
N ALA A 22 -25.79 34.62 14.76
CA ALA A 22 -24.96 33.48 15.18
C ALA A 22 -23.54 33.91 15.59
N LEU A 23 -22.91 34.82 14.83
CA LEU A 23 -21.57 35.33 15.12
C LEU A 23 -21.51 36.33 16.27
N GLU A 24 -22.61 37.03 16.57
CA GLU A 24 -22.71 37.92 17.74
C GLU A 24 -22.98 37.14 19.03
N GLY A 25 -23.79 36.08 18.95
CA GLY A 25 -24.10 35.24 20.10
C GLY A 25 -23.02 34.18 20.39
N HIS A 26 -22.82 33.24 19.47
CA HIS A 26 -21.90 32.10 19.68
C HIS A 26 -20.46 32.45 19.32
N GLY A 27 -20.25 33.35 18.35
CA GLY A 27 -18.92 33.68 17.80
C GLY A 27 -18.45 32.73 16.70
N ALA A 28 -19.12 31.58 16.52
CA ALA A 28 -18.92 30.70 15.39
C ALA A 28 -20.25 30.36 14.69
N ALA A 29 -20.18 30.02 13.40
CA ALA A 29 -21.35 29.61 12.63
C ALA A 29 -20.99 28.57 11.56
N VAL A 30 -21.94 27.67 11.26
CA VAL A 30 -21.86 26.80 10.09
C VAL A 30 -22.80 27.33 9.02
N LEU A 31 -22.23 27.85 7.93
CA LEU A 31 -23.00 28.36 6.80
C LEU A 31 -23.20 27.24 5.77
N ALA A 32 -24.42 26.74 5.67
CA ALA A 32 -24.84 25.76 4.68
C ALA A 32 -25.47 26.48 3.48
N ALA A 33 -24.75 26.55 2.37
CA ALA A 33 -25.18 27.28 1.19
C ALA A 33 -24.79 26.53 -0.09
N PRO A 34 -25.75 26.22 -0.99
CA PRO A 34 -25.45 25.59 -2.26
C PRO A 34 -24.37 26.36 -3.05
N PRO A 35 -23.54 25.67 -3.85
CA PRO A 35 -22.55 26.35 -4.67
C PRO A 35 -23.19 27.37 -5.63
N GLY A 36 -22.56 28.53 -5.81
CA GLY A 36 -23.09 29.60 -6.70
C GLY A 36 -24.05 30.58 -6.03
N THR A 37 -24.47 30.34 -4.80
CA THR A 37 -25.33 31.26 -4.02
C THR A 37 -24.63 32.55 -3.54
N GLY A 38 -23.30 32.60 -3.67
CA GLY A 38 -22.49 33.76 -3.26
C GLY A 38 -21.79 33.62 -1.91
N LYS A 39 -21.79 32.43 -1.27
CA LYS A 39 -21.14 32.21 0.04
C LYS A 39 -19.69 32.71 0.11
N THR A 40 -18.90 32.44 -0.93
CA THR A 40 -17.47 32.79 -0.98
C THR A 40 -17.24 34.24 -1.42
N THR A 41 -18.26 34.90 -1.97
CA THR A 41 -18.10 36.19 -2.67
C THR A 41 -18.86 37.35 -2.03
N LEU A 42 -19.94 37.09 -1.28
CA LEU A 42 -20.71 38.13 -0.58
C LEU A 42 -20.40 38.13 0.91
N VAL A 43 -20.42 36.96 1.55
CA VAL A 43 -20.27 36.84 3.01
C VAL A 43 -18.98 37.48 3.51
N PRO A 44 -17.78 37.23 2.93
CA PRO A 44 -16.56 37.87 3.41
C PRO A 44 -16.58 39.40 3.29
N LEU A 45 -17.22 39.95 2.25
CA LEU A 45 -17.32 41.41 2.04
C LEU A 45 -18.19 42.08 3.10
N VAL A 46 -19.31 41.43 3.45
CA VAL A 46 -20.22 41.91 4.49
C VAL A 46 -19.54 41.83 5.86
N LEU A 47 -18.95 40.69 6.19
CA LEU A 47 -18.25 40.48 7.46
C LEU A 47 -17.08 41.45 7.64
N ALA A 48 -16.39 41.78 6.54
CA ALA A 48 -15.32 42.76 6.55
C ALA A 48 -15.80 44.18 6.80
N GLY A 49 -17.09 44.51 6.54
CA GLY A 49 -17.64 45.86 6.59
C GLY A 49 -17.38 46.68 5.32
N LEU A 50 -17.35 46.04 4.15
CA LEU A 50 -17.09 46.69 2.85
C LEU A 50 -18.38 47.09 2.10
N LEU A 51 -19.55 46.62 2.55
CA LEU A 51 -20.83 46.80 1.85
C LEU A 51 -21.91 47.49 2.71
N GLY A 52 -21.60 47.90 3.94
CA GLY A 52 -22.55 48.55 4.86
C GLY A 52 -21.84 49.25 6.02
N GLU A 53 -22.59 49.73 7.01
CA GLU A 53 -22.08 50.50 8.17
C GLU A 53 -21.46 49.64 9.29
N GLY A 54 -21.23 48.36 9.03
CA GLY A 54 -20.57 47.46 9.98
C GLY A 54 -19.12 47.88 10.27
N PRO A 55 -18.56 47.48 11.43
CA PRO A 55 -17.20 47.86 11.81
C PRO A 55 -16.18 47.29 10.83
N ALA A 56 -15.06 47.99 10.71
CA ALA A 56 -13.98 47.53 9.84
C ALA A 56 -13.25 46.34 10.42
N ARG A 57 -13.33 45.20 9.72
CA ARG A 57 -12.70 43.94 10.12
C ARG A 57 -11.76 43.41 9.04
N ARG A 58 -10.76 42.65 9.47
CA ARG A 58 -9.90 41.80 8.63
C ARG A 58 -10.44 40.39 8.61
N VAL A 59 -10.80 39.94 7.41
CA VAL A 59 -11.37 38.63 7.12
C VAL A 59 -10.36 37.82 6.32
N VAL A 60 -10.03 36.63 6.81
CA VAL A 60 -9.26 35.63 6.06
C VAL A 60 -10.21 34.55 5.57
N VAL A 61 -10.20 34.27 4.26
CA VAL A 61 -10.97 33.20 3.65
C VAL A 61 -10.01 32.07 3.27
N ALA A 62 -10.10 30.92 3.94
CA ALA A 62 -9.32 29.74 3.64
C ALA A 62 -10.03 28.89 2.58
N GLU A 63 -9.44 28.79 1.39
CA GLU A 63 -9.99 28.05 0.26
C GLU A 63 -9.01 26.93 -0.15
N PRO A 64 -9.39 25.65 -0.20
CA PRO A 64 -8.46 24.56 -0.50
C PRO A 64 -7.77 24.67 -1.87
N ARG A 65 -8.41 25.28 -2.88
CA ARG A 65 -7.90 25.28 -4.26
C ARG A 65 -7.33 26.64 -4.67
N ARG A 66 -6.10 26.65 -5.19
CA ARG A 66 -5.43 27.88 -5.67
C ARG A 66 -6.26 28.67 -6.70
N ILE A 67 -6.86 27.98 -7.68
CA ILE A 67 -7.68 28.64 -8.71
C ILE A 67 -8.94 29.26 -8.11
N ALA A 68 -9.57 28.60 -7.13
CA ALA A 68 -10.78 29.07 -6.49
C ALA A 68 -10.47 30.28 -5.60
N ALA A 69 -9.33 30.27 -4.89
CA ALA A 69 -8.87 31.42 -4.12
C ALA A 69 -8.68 32.66 -5.00
N ARG A 70 -7.99 32.50 -6.15
CA ARG A 70 -7.80 33.58 -7.14
C ARG A 70 -9.12 34.05 -7.74
N ALA A 71 -10.00 33.13 -8.11
CA ALA A 71 -11.31 33.42 -8.69
C ALA A 71 -12.22 34.16 -7.70
N ALA A 72 -12.25 33.74 -6.43
CA ALA A 72 -13.01 34.36 -5.36
C ALA A 72 -12.56 35.81 -5.13
N ALA A 73 -11.25 36.03 -4.95
CA ALA A 73 -10.70 37.37 -4.76
C ALA A 73 -11.01 38.30 -5.95
N ARG A 74 -10.87 37.79 -7.18
CA ARG A 74 -11.24 38.54 -8.40
C ARG A 74 -12.72 38.86 -8.46
N ARG A 75 -13.59 37.89 -8.15
CA ARG A 75 -15.04 38.10 -8.17
C ARG A 75 -15.46 39.12 -7.13
N MET A 76 -14.89 39.05 -5.92
CA MET A 76 -15.13 40.01 -4.85
C MET A 76 -14.67 41.43 -5.23
N ALA A 77 -13.45 41.59 -5.72
CA ALA A 77 -12.96 42.88 -6.21
C ALA A 77 -13.84 43.43 -7.34
N TRP A 78 -14.27 42.57 -8.28
CA TRP A 78 -15.22 42.95 -9.31
C TRP A 78 -16.57 43.39 -8.73
N LEU A 79 -17.11 42.71 -7.71
CA LEU A 79 -18.37 43.15 -7.07
C LEU A 79 -18.24 44.56 -6.45
N LEU A 80 -17.06 44.93 -5.96
CA LEU A 80 -16.77 46.26 -5.43
C LEU A 80 -16.42 47.32 -6.51
N GLY A 81 -16.18 46.88 -7.74
CA GLY A 81 -15.68 47.74 -8.81
C GLY A 81 -14.21 48.10 -8.66
N GLU A 82 -13.43 47.24 -8.00
CA GLU A 82 -12.00 47.38 -7.70
C GLU A 82 -11.16 46.31 -8.41
N ARG A 83 -9.83 46.37 -8.23
CA ARG A 83 -8.91 45.30 -8.67
C ARG A 83 -8.43 44.48 -7.47
N PRO A 84 -8.08 43.19 -7.66
CA PRO A 84 -7.41 42.44 -6.61
C PRO A 84 -6.13 43.14 -6.15
N GLY A 85 -5.90 43.19 -4.84
CA GLY A 85 -4.79 43.91 -4.21
C GLY A 85 -5.20 45.22 -3.53
N ASP A 86 -6.40 45.74 -3.83
CA ASP A 86 -6.99 46.90 -3.16
C ASP A 86 -7.60 46.46 -1.80
N SER A 87 -8.93 46.55 -1.63
CA SER A 87 -9.60 46.10 -0.39
C SER A 87 -9.69 44.57 -0.28
N VAL A 88 -9.58 43.85 -1.41
CA VAL A 88 -9.63 42.40 -1.49
C VAL A 88 -8.38 41.87 -2.19
N GLY A 89 -7.72 40.89 -1.58
CA GLY A 89 -6.51 40.28 -2.11
C GLY A 89 -6.50 38.76 -1.95
N HIS A 90 -5.40 38.13 -2.38
CA HIS A 90 -5.18 36.71 -2.15
C HIS A 90 -3.71 36.37 -1.95
N THR A 91 -3.45 35.29 -1.20
CA THR A 91 -2.13 34.69 -1.06
C THR A 91 -2.22 33.19 -1.29
N VAL A 92 -1.54 32.71 -2.32
CA VAL A 92 -1.40 31.29 -2.64
C VAL A 92 0.08 30.94 -2.78
N ARG A 93 0.45 29.66 -2.85
CA ARG A 93 1.87 29.29 -3.01
C ARG A 93 2.44 29.92 -4.29
N GLY A 94 3.47 30.76 -4.12
CA GLY A 94 4.21 31.41 -5.20
C GLY A 94 3.64 32.76 -5.66
N GLU A 95 2.48 33.20 -5.14
CA GLU A 95 1.82 34.43 -5.57
C GLU A 95 1.13 35.11 -4.38
N ARG A 96 1.39 36.42 -4.21
CA ARG A 96 0.79 37.25 -3.16
C ARG A 96 0.34 38.56 -3.78
N VAL A 97 -0.96 38.81 -3.76
CA VAL A 97 -1.60 40.03 -4.29
C VAL A 97 -2.44 40.66 -3.18
N VAL A 98 -1.76 41.42 -2.32
CA VAL A 98 -2.37 42.14 -1.18
C VAL A 98 -1.71 43.51 -1.02
N GLY A 99 -2.50 44.50 -0.64
CA GLY A 99 -2.07 45.87 -0.40
C GLY A 99 -2.27 46.29 1.06
N ARG A 100 -1.87 47.52 1.38
CA ARG A 100 -2.00 48.08 2.74
C ARG A 100 -3.46 48.23 3.21
N HIS A 101 -4.40 48.32 2.27
CA HIS A 101 -5.83 48.50 2.54
C HIS A 101 -6.63 47.19 2.45
N THR A 102 -5.97 46.06 2.22
CA THR A 102 -6.65 44.77 2.11
C THR A 102 -7.31 44.41 3.44
N ARG A 103 -8.63 44.20 3.38
CA ARG A 103 -9.49 43.77 4.49
C ARG A 103 -9.98 42.33 4.30
N VAL A 104 -10.17 41.88 3.07
CA VAL A 104 -10.47 40.47 2.78
C VAL A 104 -9.26 39.86 2.09
N GLU A 105 -8.65 38.86 2.71
CA GLU A 105 -7.58 38.08 2.09
C GLU A 105 -8.01 36.64 1.88
N VAL A 106 -8.06 36.20 0.63
CA VAL A 106 -8.32 34.80 0.30
C VAL A 106 -7.00 34.04 0.27
N VAL A 107 -6.84 33.05 1.13
CA VAL A 107 -5.63 32.24 1.23
C VAL A 107 -5.93 30.78 0.96
N THR A 108 -4.94 30.03 0.49
CA THR A 108 -5.08 28.56 0.55
C THR A 108 -5.02 28.06 1.99
N THR A 109 -5.70 26.95 2.29
CA THR A 109 -5.66 26.31 3.62
C THR A 109 -4.22 26.06 4.12
N GLY A 110 -3.32 25.56 3.26
CA GLY A 110 -1.91 25.40 3.60
C GLY A 110 -1.16 26.71 3.91
N VAL A 111 -1.58 27.86 3.35
CA VAL A 111 -1.02 29.18 3.71
C VAL A 111 -1.52 29.61 5.09
N LEU A 112 -2.79 29.39 5.40
CA LEU A 112 -3.35 29.67 6.72
C LEU A 112 -2.67 28.80 7.80
N LEU A 113 -2.52 27.51 7.55
CA LEU A 113 -1.83 26.58 8.45
C LEU A 113 -0.40 27.05 8.76
N GLN A 114 0.34 27.51 7.75
CA GLN A 114 1.67 28.07 7.94
C GLN A 114 1.70 29.38 8.72
N ARG A 115 0.62 30.19 8.68
CA ARG A 115 0.49 31.38 9.52
C ARG A 115 0.25 31.00 10.97
N LEU A 116 -0.68 30.09 11.23
CA LEU A 116 -0.99 29.57 12.56
C LEU A 116 0.26 29.03 13.28
N GLN A 117 1.13 28.29 12.56
CA GLN A 117 2.38 27.79 13.14
C GLN A 117 3.42 28.86 13.46
N ARG A 118 3.33 30.04 12.82
CA ARG A 118 4.26 31.15 13.05
C ARG A 118 3.74 32.09 14.12
N ASP A 119 2.43 32.30 14.12
CA ASP A 119 1.69 33.16 15.04
C ASP A 119 0.36 32.47 15.38
N GLN A 120 0.31 31.84 16.56
CA GLN A 120 -0.88 31.15 17.03
C GLN A 120 -2.01 32.14 17.37
N GLU A 121 -1.70 33.40 17.69
CA GLU A 121 -2.72 34.41 17.98
C GLU A 121 -3.40 34.93 16.72
N LEU A 122 -2.82 34.69 15.53
CA LEU A 122 -3.25 35.28 14.26
C LEU A 122 -3.53 36.79 14.39
N THR A 123 -2.53 37.52 14.88
CA THR A 123 -2.68 38.92 15.26
C THR A 123 -3.20 39.76 14.10
N GLY A 124 -4.22 40.57 14.38
CA GLY A 124 -4.84 41.46 13.40
C GLY A 124 -5.78 40.78 12.40
N VAL A 125 -6.19 39.52 12.65
CA VAL A 125 -7.33 38.88 11.98
C VAL A 125 -8.53 38.86 12.94
N ASP A 126 -9.71 39.24 12.44
CA ASP A 126 -10.94 39.31 13.23
C ASP A 126 -11.89 38.15 12.91
N VAL A 127 -11.87 37.68 11.66
CA VAL A 127 -12.76 36.62 11.17
C VAL A 127 -12.01 35.66 10.27
N VAL A 128 -12.22 34.37 10.46
CA VAL A 128 -11.77 33.33 9.54
C VAL A 128 -12.96 32.57 8.96
N VAL A 129 -13.02 32.51 7.63
CA VAL A 129 -13.99 31.71 6.87
C VAL A 129 -13.28 30.49 6.31
N LEU A 130 -13.60 29.31 6.82
CA LEU A 130 -13.17 28.01 6.29
C LEU A 130 -14.13 27.62 5.17
N ASP A 131 -13.73 27.89 3.92
CA ASP A 131 -14.56 27.62 2.75
C ASP A 131 -14.39 26.18 2.24
N GLU A 132 -15.42 25.68 1.57
CA GLU A 132 -15.48 24.31 1.01
C GLU A 132 -15.10 23.22 2.04
N CYS A 133 -15.47 23.40 3.32
CA CYS A 133 -15.14 22.47 4.41
C CYS A 133 -15.66 21.03 4.19
N HIS A 134 -16.56 20.84 3.23
CA HIS A 134 -17.02 19.52 2.81
C HIS A 134 -16.02 18.71 1.98
N GLU A 135 -14.98 19.33 1.42
CA GLU A 135 -13.96 18.57 0.67
C GLU A 135 -13.05 17.76 1.60
N ARG A 136 -13.06 18.04 2.91
CA ARG A 136 -12.35 17.27 3.95
C ARG A 136 -10.86 17.04 3.63
N HIS A 137 -10.22 18.08 3.09
CA HIS A 137 -8.76 18.13 2.90
C HIS A 137 -8.06 18.20 4.25
N LEU A 138 -6.91 17.56 4.36
CA LEU A 138 -6.17 17.45 5.61
C LEU A 138 -5.75 18.81 6.16
N ASP A 139 -5.27 19.71 5.31
CA ASP A 139 -4.90 21.09 5.69
C ASP A 139 -6.11 21.89 6.21
N ALA A 140 -7.31 21.64 5.66
CA ALA A 140 -8.53 22.33 6.07
C ALA A 140 -9.01 21.85 7.44
N ASP A 141 -9.08 20.53 7.64
CA ASP A 141 -9.44 19.91 8.92
C ASP A 141 -8.44 20.32 10.02
N THR A 142 -7.13 20.33 9.71
CA THR A 142 -6.08 20.77 10.65
C THR A 142 -6.21 22.25 11.00
N SER A 143 -6.43 23.12 10.00
CA SER A 143 -6.63 24.55 10.24
C SER A 143 -7.86 24.80 11.10
N ALA A 144 -8.95 24.05 10.88
CA ALA A 144 -10.15 24.15 11.70
C ALA A 144 -9.91 23.78 13.17
N ALA A 145 -9.21 22.67 13.41
CA ALA A 145 -8.87 22.24 14.76
C ALA A 145 -8.01 23.27 15.48
N PHE A 146 -6.97 23.81 14.82
CA PHE A 146 -6.10 24.83 15.40
C PHE A 146 -6.85 26.15 15.65
N LEU A 147 -7.68 26.61 14.72
CA LEU A 147 -8.48 27.83 14.92
C LEU A 147 -9.45 27.70 16.09
N TRP A 148 -10.05 26.52 16.25
CA TRP A 148 -10.93 26.24 17.37
C TRP A 148 -10.15 26.29 18.69
N ASP A 149 -8.99 25.63 18.74
CA ASP A 149 -8.11 25.65 19.92
C ASP A 149 -7.64 27.08 20.26
N VAL A 150 -7.19 27.86 19.27
CA VAL A 150 -6.84 29.29 19.43
C VAL A 150 -8.01 30.08 20.00
N ARG A 151 -9.23 29.85 19.51
CA ARG A 151 -10.40 30.57 19.99
C ARG A 151 -10.72 30.22 21.45
N GLU A 152 -10.67 28.94 21.80
CA GLU A 152 -10.99 28.48 23.16
C GLU A 152 -9.94 28.92 24.20
N THR A 153 -8.68 29.09 23.78
CA THR A 153 -7.56 29.30 24.70
C THR A 153 -6.93 30.69 24.67
N LEU A 154 -6.88 31.35 23.51
CA LEU A 154 -6.11 32.59 23.31
C LEU A 154 -6.97 33.77 22.84
N ARG A 155 -7.89 33.55 21.89
CA ARG A 155 -8.64 34.60 21.18
C ARG A 155 -10.14 34.29 21.14
N PRO A 156 -10.86 34.33 22.28
CA PRO A 156 -12.30 34.02 22.32
C PRO A 156 -13.18 34.93 21.45
N GLU A 157 -12.68 36.12 21.10
CA GLU A 157 -13.32 37.07 20.21
C GLU A 157 -13.13 36.79 18.71
N LEU A 158 -12.21 35.87 18.35
CA LEU A 158 -12.00 35.45 16.97
C LEU A 158 -13.27 34.77 16.43
N ARG A 159 -13.82 35.31 15.33
CA ARG A 159 -15.03 34.78 14.71
C ARG A 159 -14.72 33.71 13.68
N LEU A 160 -15.44 32.60 13.71
CA LEU A 160 -15.21 31.46 12.83
C LEU A 160 -16.46 31.13 11.99
N VAL A 161 -16.29 30.94 10.69
CA VAL A 161 -17.36 30.48 9.80
C VAL A 161 -16.91 29.25 9.04
N ALA A 162 -17.56 28.10 9.27
CA ALA A 162 -17.40 26.92 8.43
C ALA A 162 -18.45 26.94 7.31
N ALA A 163 -18.01 27.21 6.08
CA ALA A 163 -18.90 27.30 4.92
C ALA A 163 -18.91 25.98 4.15
N SER A 164 -20.10 25.39 3.96
CA SER A 164 -20.29 24.08 3.35
C SER A 164 -21.38 24.11 2.29
N ALA A 165 -21.18 23.32 1.23
CA ALA A 165 -22.18 23.14 0.19
C ALA A 165 -23.29 22.17 0.61
N THR A 166 -22.95 21.05 1.26
CA THR A 166 -23.89 19.90 1.31
C THR A 166 -23.71 18.89 2.45
N THR A 167 -22.58 18.83 3.15
CA THR A 167 -22.03 17.47 3.36
C THR A 167 -21.95 16.97 4.81
N ASP A 168 -21.91 17.82 5.83
CA ASP A 168 -22.16 17.42 7.24
C ASP A 168 -22.22 18.66 8.14
N THR A 169 -23.30 19.43 8.07
CA THR A 169 -23.41 20.65 8.88
C THR A 169 -23.43 20.34 10.38
N ALA A 170 -23.90 19.14 10.76
CA ALA A 170 -23.98 18.72 12.15
C ALA A 170 -22.61 18.36 12.73
N GLY A 171 -21.77 17.65 11.97
CA GLY A 171 -20.37 17.41 12.35
C GLY A 171 -19.61 18.71 12.58
N TRP A 172 -19.67 19.64 11.62
CA TRP A 172 -19.03 20.95 11.75
C TRP A 172 -19.57 21.78 12.93
N ALA A 173 -20.87 21.74 13.17
CA ALA A 173 -21.47 22.42 14.33
C ALA A 173 -20.96 21.84 15.65
N ARG A 174 -20.88 20.51 15.76
CA ARG A 174 -20.33 19.84 16.95
C ARG A 174 -18.85 20.16 17.16
N LEU A 175 -18.06 20.16 16.10
CA LEU A 175 -16.63 20.52 16.15
C LEU A 175 -16.45 21.94 16.70
N LEU A 176 -17.28 22.88 16.24
CA LEU A 176 -17.27 24.28 16.68
C LEU A 176 -18.16 24.51 17.92
N GLY A 177 -18.16 23.57 18.88
CA GLY A 177 -18.82 23.77 20.18
C GLY A 177 -20.34 24.01 20.11
N GLY A 178 -21.04 23.37 19.17
CA GLY A 178 -22.49 23.53 18.98
C GLY A 178 -22.89 24.78 18.19
N ALA A 179 -22.01 25.29 17.32
CA ALA A 179 -22.26 26.49 16.53
C ALA A 179 -23.58 26.43 15.73
N PRO A 180 -24.36 27.53 15.67
CA PRO A 180 -25.61 27.59 14.89
C PRO A 180 -25.39 27.25 13.41
N VAL A 181 -26.32 26.48 12.84
CA VAL A 181 -26.31 26.11 11.42
C VAL A 181 -27.25 27.04 10.65
N VAL A 182 -26.66 27.97 9.89
CA VAL A 182 -27.37 28.96 9.08
C VAL A 182 -27.53 28.41 7.66
N ARG A 183 -28.76 28.40 7.14
CA ARG A 183 -29.05 27.80 5.82
C ARG A 183 -29.46 28.84 4.80
N ALA A 184 -28.63 29.00 3.76
CA ALA A 184 -29.01 29.77 2.58
C ALA A 184 -29.75 28.89 1.58
N ARG A 185 -30.91 29.34 1.10
CA ARG A 185 -31.61 28.72 -0.02
C ARG A 185 -30.99 29.20 -1.33
N GLY A 186 -30.76 28.30 -2.27
CA GLY A 186 -30.35 28.63 -3.63
C GLY A 186 -31.40 28.17 -4.63
N SER A 187 -31.65 28.96 -5.67
CA SER A 187 -32.35 28.53 -6.87
C SER A 187 -31.33 27.96 -7.84
N ALA A 188 -31.10 26.64 -7.78
CA ALA A 188 -30.41 25.96 -8.87
C ALA A 188 -31.45 25.67 -9.97
N PHE A 189 -31.08 25.85 -11.23
CA PHE A 189 -31.94 25.43 -12.33
C PHE A 189 -31.90 23.91 -12.47
N ASP A 190 -32.99 23.33 -12.99
CA ASP A 190 -33.08 21.89 -13.22
C ASP A 190 -31.98 21.40 -14.17
N VAL A 191 -31.41 20.23 -13.83
CA VAL A 191 -30.38 19.56 -14.62
C VAL A 191 -30.89 18.18 -15.05
N GLU A 192 -31.09 18.00 -16.36
CA GLU A 192 -31.44 16.71 -16.95
C GLU A 192 -30.30 15.71 -16.78
N VAL A 193 -30.56 14.51 -16.27
CA VAL A 193 -29.56 13.45 -16.15
C VAL A 193 -29.67 12.47 -17.32
N VAL A 194 -28.63 12.43 -18.15
CA VAL A 194 -28.50 11.51 -19.28
C VAL A 194 -27.48 10.41 -18.92
N TRP A 195 -27.95 9.17 -18.82
CA TRP A 195 -27.07 8.01 -18.60
C TRP A 195 -26.47 7.54 -19.93
N ALA A 196 -25.14 7.59 -20.04
CA ALA A 196 -24.41 7.24 -21.24
C ALA A 196 -23.28 6.24 -20.90
N PRO A 197 -23.59 4.99 -20.50
CA PRO A 197 -22.57 3.99 -20.22
C PRO A 197 -21.77 3.60 -21.48
N PRO A 198 -20.49 3.19 -21.34
CA PRO A 198 -19.74 2.58 -22.43
C PRO A 198 -20.44 1.32 -22.96
N VAL A 199 -20.54 1.19 -24.29
CA VAL A 199 -21.14 0.01 -24.94
C VAL A 199 -20.25 -1.24 -24.79
N ARG A 200 -18.93 -1.04 -24.73
CA ARG A 200 -17.95 -2.10 -24.53
C ARG A 200 -17.59 -2.19 -23.06
N ALA A 201 -17.30 -3.41 -22.59
CA ALA A 201 -16.77 -3.62 -21.26
C ALA A 201 -15.48 -2.81 -21.06
N VAL A 202 -15.46 -2.02 -19.99
CA VAL A 202 -14.33 -1.19 -19.57
C VAL A 202 -13.69 -1.85 -18.35
N ARG A 203 -12.36 -1.98 -18.34
CA ARG A 203 -11.68 -2.46 -17.13
C ARG A 203 -11.80 -1.43 -16.01
N PRO A 204 -12.06 -1.86 -14.77
CA PRO A 204 -12.10 -0.94 -13.64
C PRO A 204 -10.76 -0.21 -13.49
N PRO A 205 -10.76 1.01 -12.90
CA PRO A 205 -9.53 1.74 -12.69
C PRO A 205 -8.61 0.99 -11.72
N HIS A 206 -7.31 1.01 -12.02
CA HIS A 206 -6.29 0.34 -11.21
C HIS A 206 -5.08 1.27 -11.00
N GLY A 207 -4.83 1.65 -9.75
CA GLY A 207 -3.86 2.71 -9.45
C GLY A 207 -4.22 3.99 -10.22
N MET A 208 -3.26 4.58 -10.93
CA MET A 208 -3.50 5.73 -11.81
C MET A 208 -4.05 5.38 -13.21
N ARG A 209 -4.16 4.10 -13.57
CA ARG A 209 -4.51 3.71 -14.94
C ARG A 209 -6.02 3.81 -15.17
N VAL A 210 -6.38 4.53 -16.23
CA VAL A 210 -7.74 4.54 -16.79
C VAL A 210 -7.72 3.77 -18.11
N ASP A 211 -8.75 2.95 -18.36
CA ASP A 211 -8.84 2.20 -19.61
C ASP A 211 -9.02 3.17 -20.80
N PRO A 212 -8.19 3.07 -21.86
CA PRO A 212 -8.35 3.89 -23.06
C PRO A 212 -9.74 3.81 -23.71
N ALA A 213 -10.45 2.69 -23.56
CA ALA A 213 -11.82 2.53 -24.06
C ALA A 213 -12.80 3.51 -23.38
N LEU A 214 -12.64 3.76 -22.07
CA LEU A 214 -13.44 4.74 -21.36
C LEU A 214 -13.16 6.16 -21.87
N LEU A 215 -11.89 6.50 -22.10
CA LEU A 215 -11.51 7.84 -22.58
C LEU A 215 -12.05 8.10 -23.99
N ALA A 216 -11.98 7.10 -24.87
CA ALA A 216 -12.59 7.18 -26.21
C ALA A 216 -14.11 7.35 -26.13
N HIS A 217 -14.77 6.65 -25.20
CA HIS A 217 -16.19 6.81 -24.95
C HIS A 217 -16.52 8.21 -24.45
N VAL A 218 -15.79 8.74 -23.45
CA VAL A 218 -15.97 10.11 -22.95
C VAL A 218 -15.83 11.13 -24.08
N ALA A 219 -14.80 11.01 -24.94
CA ALA A 219 -14.64 11.90 -26.10
C ALA A 219 -15.83 11.83 -27.07
N SER A 220 -16.40 10.63 -27.29
CA SER A 220 -17.63 10.45 -28.07
C SER A 220 -18.84 11.12 -27.41
N VAL A 221 -18.98 11.00 -26.09
CA VAL A 221 -20.07 11.65 -25.33
C VAL A 221 -19.94 13.17 -25.36
N VAL A 222 -18.73 13.73 -25.30
CA VAL A 222 -18.50 15.17 -25.49
C VAL A 222 -18.96 15.63 -26.88
N ARG A 223 -18.62 14.89 -27.95
CA ARG A 223 -19.10 15.21 -29.30
C ARG A 223 -20.63 15.13 -29.41
N ARG A 224 -21.24 14.11 -28.81
CA ARG A 224 -22.69 13.96 -28.73
C ARG A 224 -23.34 15.15 -28.01
N ALA A 225 -22.82 15.52 -26.84
CA ALA A 225 -23.28 16.66 -26.07
C ALA A 225 -23.18 17.99 -26.86
N LEU A 226 -22.10 18.19 -27.63
CA LEU A 226 -21.97 19.35 -28.51
C LEU A 226 -23.03 19.36 -29.63
N ALA A 227 -23.37 18.21 -30.19
CA ALA A 227 -24.38 18.13 -31.26
C ALA A 227 -25.82 18.29 -30.73
N GLU A 228 -26.12 17.76 -29.54
CA GLU A 228 -27.48 17.64 -29.01
C GLU A 228 -27.94 18.82 -28.15
N ARG A 229 -27.02 19.66 -27.66
CA ARG A 229 -27.30 20.71 -26.67
C ARG A 229 -26.57 22.00 -27.02
N SER A 230 -27.05 23.14 -26.51
CA SER A 230 -26.39 24.45 -26.61
C SER A 230 -25.53 24.75 -25.37
N GLY A 231 -24.75 25.84 -25.41
CA GLY A 231 -23.88 26.27 -24.31
C GLY A 231 -22.60 25.45 -24.14
N ASP A 232 -21.72 25.90 -23.26
CA ASP A 232 -20.39 25.30 -23.09
C ASP A 232 -20.47 23.94 -22.39
N VAL A 233 -19.52 23.06 -22.71
CA VAL A 233 -19.40 21.72 -22.14
C VAL A 233 -18.28 21.71 -21.11
N LEU A 234 -18.57 21.26 -19.89
CA LEU A 234 -17.60 21.01 -18.84
C LEU A 234 -17.41 19.50 -18.66
N CYS A 235 -16.22 18.97 -18.93
CA CYS A 235 -15.94 17.54 -18.90
C CYS A 235 -15.00 17.18 -17.75
N PHE A 236 -15.47 16.36 -16.79
CA PHE A 236 -14.68 15.91 -15.64
C PHE A 236 -13.90 14.63 -15.94
N LEU A 237 -12.58 14.69 -15.75
CA LEU A 237 -11.62 13.61 -15.95
C LEU A 237 -10.71 13.47 -14.71
N PRO A 238 -10.16 12.28 -14.42
CA PRO A 238 -9.43 12.06 -13.16
C PRO A 238 -8.02 12.66 -13.14
N GLY A 239 -7.44 13.04 -14.29
CA GLY A 239 -6.06 13.50 -14.34
C GLY A 239 -5.65 14.16 -15.66
N VAL A 240 -4.44 14.74 -15.65
CA VAL A 240 -3.89 15.51 -16.79
C VAL A 240 -3.64 14.62 -18.01
N GLY A 241 -3.16 13.39 -17.80
CA GLY A 241 -2.92 12.45 -18.91
C GLY A 241 -4.21 12.05 -19.61
N GLU A 242 -5.28 11.85 -18.83
CA GLU A 242 -6.61 11.59 -19.34
C GLU A 242 -7.20 12.81 -20.07
N ILE A 243 -7.02 14.03 -19.54
CA ILE A 243 -7.37 15.30 -20.20
C ILE A 243 -6.69 15.43 -21.56
N ALA A 244 -5.36 15.29 -21.61
CA ALA A 244 -4.59 15.40 -22.85
C ALA A 244 -5.02 14.36 -23.89
N ARG A 245 -5.32 13.13 -23.46
CA ARG A 245 -5.78 12.06 -24.35
C ARG A 245 -7.17 12.33 -24.93
N VAL A 246 -8.11 12.80 -24.11
CA VAL A 246 -9.44 13.19 -24.59
C VAL A 246 -9.35 14.42 -25.50
N ALA A 247 -8.52 15.41 -25.15
CA ALA A 247 -8.26 16.58 -26.00
C ALA A 247 -7.74 16.17 -27.38
N GLY A 248 -6.74 15.29 -27.44
CA GLY A 248 -6.21 14.76 -28.70
C GLY A 248 -7.24 14.00 -29.52
N GLN A 249 -8.17 13.28 -28.88
CA GLN A 249 -9.28 12.58 -29.56
C GLN A 249 -10.38 13.53 -30.05
N LEU A 250 -10.54 14.70 -29.43
CA LEU A 250 -11.48 15.74 -29.87
C LEU A 250 -10.91 16.57 -31.02
N GLY A 251 -9.58 16.73 -31.08
CA GLY A 251 -8.90 17.55 -32.09
C GLY A 251 -9.27 19.03 -31.94
N ALA A 252 -9.51 19.71 -33.05
CA ALA A 252 -9.98 21.10 -33.10
C ALA A 252 -11.34 21.16 -33.80
N PRO A 253 -12.46 20.90 -33.10
CA PRO A 253 -13.77 20.97 -33.71
C PRO A 253 -14.05 22.40 -34.21
N ALA A 254 -14.61 22.53 -35.41
CA ALA A 254 -14.87 23.83 -36.02
C ALA A 254 -15.76 24.69 -35.11
N GLY A 255 -15.33 25.93 -34.85
CA GLY A 255 -16.09 26.88 -34.03
C GLY A 255 -16.09 26.58 -32.52
N VAL A 256 -15.31 25.61 -32.03
CA VAL A 256 -15.25 25.24 -30.60
C VAL A 256 -13.83 25.34 -30.06
N ASP A 257 -13.67 25.97 -28.90
CA ASP A 257 -12.40 26.04 -28.18
C ASP A 257 -12.28 24.91 -27.14
N VAL A 258 -11.20 24.12 -27.24
CA VAL A 258 -10.91 23.05 -26.28
C VAL A 258 -9.89 23.55 -25.26
N LEU A 259 -10.34 23.80 -24.04
CA LEU A 259 -9.53 24.30 -22.94
C LEU A 259 -9.22 23.18 -21.94
N GLN A 260 -7.96 23.07 -21.53
CA GLN A 260 -7.49 22.05 -20.59
C GLN A 260 -7.16 22.71 -19.23
N VAL A 261 -8.02 22.52 -18.23
CA VAL A 261 -7.87 23.17 -16.92
C VAL A 261 -7.65 22.17 -15.79
N HIS A 262 -6.53 22.32 -15.08
CA HIS A 262 -6.16 21.54 -13.92
C HIS A 262 -5.31 22.39 -12.98
N GLY A 263 -4.97 21.89 -11.78
CA GLY A 263 -4.31 22.68 -10.74
C GLY A 263 -2.92 23.22 -11.12
N ARG A 264 -2.35 22.74 -12.23
CA ARG A 264 -1.05 23.16 -12.78
C ARG A 264 -1.15 23.86 -14.14
N SER A 265 -2.35 24.08 -14.67
CA SER A 265 -2.51 24.82 -15.92
C SER A 265 -1.91 26.23 -15.78
N PRO A 266 -1.34 26.81 -16.85
CA PRO A 266 -0.86 28.19 -16.84
C PRO A 266 -1.95 29.16 -16.35
N ALA A 267 -1.54 30.25 -15.70
CA ALA A 267 -2.47 31.26 -15.17
C ALA A 267 -3.41 31.78 -16.27
N GLU A 268 -2.90 32.02 -17.47
CA GLU A 268 -3.70 32.46 -18.62
C GLU A 268 -4.83 31.49 -18.99
N VAL A 269 -4.57 30.17 -18.94
CA VAL A 269 -5.58 29.14 -19.22
C VAL A 269 -6.63 29.10 -18.11
N GLN A 270 -6.20 29.20 -16.85
CA GLN A 270 -7.13 29.31 -15.72
C GLN A 270 -8.02 30.55 -15.87
N ASP A 271 -7.42 31.68 -16.24
CA ASP A 271 -8.09 32.97 -16.39
C ASP A 271 -9.08 32.96 -17.58
N ALA A 272 -8.72 32.31 -18.69
CA ALA A 272 -9.58 32.14 -19.86
C ALA A 272 -10.86 31.32 -19.56
N VAL A 273 -10.79 30.36 -18.64
CA VAL A 273 -11.95 29.57 -18.20
C VAL A 273 -12.90 30.39 -17.32
N LEU A 274 -12.40 31.40 -16.61
CA LEU A 274 -13.20 32.25 -15.72
C LEU A 274 -13.92 33.40 -16.44
N SER A 275 -13.58 33.66 -17.69
CA SER A 275 -14.16 34.71 -18.51
C SER A 275 -15.17 34.12 -19.49
N PRO A 276 -16.24 34.83 -19.90
CA PRO A 276 -17.11 34.38 -20.98
C PRO A 276 -16.31 34.19 -22.29
N GLY A 277 -16.56 33.09 -23.00
CA GLY A 277 -15.94 32.82 -24.31
C GLY A 277 -16.69 33.51 -25.46
N VAL A 278 -15.96 33.91 -26.51
CA VAL A 278 -16.56 34.42 -27.76
C VAL A 278 -17.12 33.26 -28.61
N ARG A 279 -16.39 32.14 -28.62
CA ARG A 279 -16.81 30.88 -29.24
C ARG A 279 -17.26 29.90 -28.17
N ARG A 280 -18.01 28.87 -28.60
CA ARG A 280 -18.42 27.77 -27.72
C ARG A 280 -17.19 27.02 -27.21
N ARG A 281 -17.21 26.57 -25.96
CA ARG A 281 -16.06 25.94 -25.31
C ARG A 281 -16.35 24.51 -24.85
N VAL A 282 -15.32 23.69 -24.92
CA VAL A 282 -15.19 22.42 -24.18
C VAL A 282 -14.08 22.62 -23.16
N VAL A 283 -14.46 22.66 -21.89
CA VAL A 283 -13.52 22.75 -20.77
C VAL A 283 -13.28 21.37 -20.20
N LEU A 284 -12.13 20.78 -20.51
CA LEU A 284 -11.68 19.50 -19.94
C LEU A 284 -11.00 19.78 -18.60
N THR A 285 -11.55 19.21 -17.53
CA THR A 285 -11.15 19.56 -16.17
C THR A 285 -10.97 18.35 -15.25
N THR A 286 -10.20 18.55 -14.20
CA THR A 286 -10.15 17.63 -13.04
C THR A 286 -11.21 18.03 -12.01
N SER A 287 -11.11 17.59 -10.76
CA SER A 287 -11.96 18.09 -9.67
C SER A 287 -11.80 19.60 -9.42
N VAL A 288 -10.86 20.27 -10.09
CA VAL A 288 -10.58 21.71 -9.97
C VAL A 288 -11.78 22.60 -10.26
N ALA A 289 -12.72 22.16 -11.10
CA ALA A 289 -13.98 22.86 -11.34
C ALA A 289 -15.21 22.21 -10.66
N GLU A 290 -15.00 21.20 -9.81
CA GLU A 290 -16.05 20.45 -9.12
C GLU A 290 -16.78 21.29 -8.08
N SER A 291 -16.01 22.16 -7.42
CA SER A 291 -16.33 22.92 -6.21
C SER A 291 -15.88 24.38 -6.37
N SER A 292 -16.60 25.33 -5.75
CA SER A 292 -16.41 26.80 -5.78
C SER A 292 -16.27 27.58 -7.12
N LEU A 293 -15.89 26.98 -8.25
CA LEU A 293 -15.62 27.68 -9.51
C LEU A 293 -16.86 27.83 -10.42
N THR A 294 -17.35 29.05 -10.65
CA THR A 294 -18.31 29.28 -11.75
C THR A 294 -17.53 29.42 -13.05
N VAL A 295 -17.80 28.54 -14.01
CA VAL A 295 -17.35 28.67 -15.40
C VAL A 295 -18.52 29.26 -16.18
N PRO A 296 -18.45 30.54 -16.59
CA PRO A 296 -19.58 31.18 -17.27
C PRO A 296 -19.96 30.44 -18.55
N GLY A 297 -21.24 30.43 -18.92
CA GLY A 297 -21.70 29.83 -20.19
C GLY A 297 -21.81 28.30 -20.22
N VAL A 298 -21.39 27.59 -19.17
CA VAL A 298 -21.58 26.14 -19.07
C VAL A 298 -23.07 25.82 -18.94
N ARG A 299 -23.54 24.90 -19.78
CA ARG A 299 -24.91 24.35 -19.77
C ARG A 299 -24.93 22.83 -19.81
N VAL A 300 -23.79 22.21 -20.14
CA VAL A 300 -23.67 20.77 -20.26
C VAL A 300 -22.47 20.29 -19.47
N VAL A 301 -22.65 19.22 -18.70
CA VAL A 301 -21.58 18.52 -18.01
C VAL A 301 -21.43 17.12 -18.59
N VAL A 302 -20.19 16.69 -18.81
CA VAL A 302 -19.86 15.29 -19.12
C VAL A 302 -19.00 14.75 -17.97
N ASP A 303 -19.50 13.75 -17.26
CA ASP A 303 -18.80 13.19 -16.09
C ASP A 303 -18.29 11.78 -16.43
N SER A 304 -16.97 11.61 -16.36
CA SER A 304 -16.35 10.28 -16.50
C SER A 304 -16.68 9.33 -15.35
N GLY A 305 -17.18 9.86 -14.22
CA GLY A 305 -17.49 9.08 -13.02
C GLY A 305 -16.25 8.61 -12.26
N LEU A 306 -15.10 9.24 -12.53
CA LEU A 306 -13.83 8.94 -11.89
C LEU A 306 -13.30 10.15 -11.10
N ALA A 307 -12.54 9.87 -10.06
CA ALA A 307 -11.78 10.83 -9.29
C ALA A 307 -10.37 10.28 -9.04
N ARG A 308 -9.41 11.15 -8.73
CA ARG A 308 -8.05 10.77 -8.33
C ARG A 308 -7.78 11.25 -6.92
N GLU A 309 -7.44 10.31 -6.05
CA GLU A 309 -7.27 10.51 -4.62
C GLU A 309 -5.85 10.09 -4.20
N PRO A 310 -5.22 10.80 -3.25
CA PRO A 310 -4.02 10.31 -2.58
C PRO A 310 -4.36 9.07 -1.73
N ARG A 311 -3.55 8.01 -1.84
CA ARG A 311 -3.63 6.83 -0.99
C ARG A 311 -2.24 6.35 -0.60
N VAL A 312 -2.06 5.98 0.66
CA VAL A 312 -0.78 5.46 1.14
C VAL A 312 -0.86 3.96 1.34
N ASP A 313 0.13 3.23 0.80
CA ASP A 313 0.43 1.87 1.19
C ASP A 313 1.46 1.91 2.35
N HIS A 314 0.96 1.95 3.58
CA HIS A 314 1.80 2.10 4.78
C HIS A 314 2.78 0.94 4.96
N ALA A 315 2.40 -0.28 4.56
CA ALA A 315 3.27 -1.46 4.66
C ALA A 315 4.53 -1.35 3.77
N ARG A 316 4.50 -0.48 2.75
CA ARG A 316 5.56 -0.36 1.75
C ARG A 316 6.18 1.04 1.65
N GLY A 317 5.69 2.01 2.44
CA GLY A 317 6.18 3.39 2.44
C GLY A 317 5.96 4.13 1.11
N LEU A 318 5.00 3.70 0.29
CA LEU A 318 4.71 4.29 -1.01
C LEU A 318 3.35 5.01 -0.99
N SER A 319 3.39 6.34 -1.03
CA SER A 319 2.23 7.17 -1.33
C SER A 319 1.98 7.15 -2.84
N ALA A 320 0.76 6.82 -3.26
CA ALA A 320 0.37 6.74 -4.65
C ALA A 320 -0.94 7.49 -4.89
N LEU A 321 -1.07 8.11 -6.06
CA LEU A 321 -2.37 8.55 -6.54
C LEU A 321 -3.13 7.32 -7.06
N THR A 322 -4.37 7.14 -6.59
CA THR A 322 -5.26 6.09 -7.06
C THR A 322 -6.48 6.72 -7.70
N THR A 323 -6.91 6.18 -8.83
CA THR A 323 -8.20 6.55 -9.42
C THR A 323 -9.28 5.58 -9.00
N VAL A 324 -10.37 6.19 -8.55
CA VAL A 324 -11.51 5.55 -7.93
C VAL A 324 -12.78 6.05 -8.62
N ARG A 325 -13.90 5.41 -8.33
CA ARG A 325 -15.20 5.94 -8.73
C ARG A 325 -15.51 7.18 -7.88
N ALA A 326 -15.98 8.24 -8.52
CA ALA A 326 -16.41 9.43 -7.80
C ALA A 326 -17.61 9.09 -6.89
N SER A 327 -17.71 9.76 -5.75
CA SER A 327 -18.85 9.60 -4.84
C SER A 327 -20.14 10.17 -5.43
N GLN A 328 -21.29 9.79 -4.89
CA GLN A 328 -22.58 10.37 -5.29
C GLN A 328 -22.61 11.88 -5.04
N ALA A 329 -22.07 12.34 -3.91
CA ALA A 329 -21.95 13.77 -3.60
C ALA A 329 -21.14 14.52 -4.65
N ALA A 330 -19.97 14.01 -5.03
CA ALA A 330 -19.14 14.59 -6.09
C ALA A 330 -19.91 14.64 -7.43
N GLY A 331 -20.56 13.55 -7.82
CA GLY A 331 -21.38 13.50 -9.04
C GLY A 331 -22.53 14.51 -9.05
N ARG A 332 -23.20 14.72 -7.91
CA ARG A 332 -24.24 15.77 -7.75
C ARG A 332 -23.66 17.18 -7.88
N GLN A 333 -22.50 17.44 -7.28
CA GLN A 333 -21.82 18.75 -7.40
C GLN A 333 -21.35 19.04 -8.83
N ARG A 334 -20.83 18.03 -9.53
CA ARG A 334 -20.47 18.12 -10.95
C ARG A 334 -21.69 18.40 -11.81
N ALA A 335 -22.79 17.66 -11.63
CA ALA A 335 -24.04 17.89 -12.35
C ALA A 335 -24.57 19.32 -12.14
N GLY A 336 -24.54 19.82 -10.90
CA GLY A 336 -24.98 21.18 -10.56
C GLY A 336 -24.22 22.29 -11.28
N ARG A 337 -23.07 22.02 -11.90
CA ARG A 337 -22.34 22.99 -12.73
C ARG A 337 -23.11 23.38 -14.00
N ALA A 338 -23.91 22.47 -14.54
CA ALA A 338 -24.76 22.73 -15.71
C ALA A 338 -25.95 23.66 -15.38
N GLY A 339 -26.45 23.62 -14.13
CA GLY A 339 -27.65 24.33 -13.69
C GLY A 339 -27.41 25.67 -12.99
N ARG A 340 -26.22 26.29 -13.17
CA ARG A 340 -25.86 27.52 -12.44
C ARG A 340 -26.48 28.80 -12.97
N GLU A 341 -26.56 28.94 -14.29
CA GLU A 341 -27.02 30.16 -14.95
C GLU A 341 -28.34 29.98 -15.70
N ALA A 342 -28.67 28.74 -16.08
CA ALA A 342 -29.91 28.37 -16.75
C ALA A 342 -30.11 26.84 -16.62
N PRO A 343 -31.26 26.28 -17.03
CA PRO A 343 -31.44 24.83 -17.13
C PRO A 343 -30.35 24.19 -17.99
N GLY A 344 -29.94 22.98 -17.62
CA GLY A 344 -28.82 22.29 -18.26
C GLY A 344 -28.95 20.78 -18.26
N ALA A 345 -27.89 20.09 -18.68
CA ALA A 345 -27.84 18.63 -18.72
C ALA A 345 -26.50 18.07 -18.22
N VAL A 346 -26.54 16.88 -17.64
CA VAL A 346 -25.35 16.10 -17.26
C VAL A 346 -25.37 14.73 -17.96
N TYR A 347 -24.30 14.42 -18.69
CA TYR A 347 -24.06 13.11 -19.27
C TYR A 347 -23.15 12.31 -18.36
N ARG A 348 -23.66 11.22 -17.78
CA ARG A 348 -22.93 10.34 -16.88
C ARG A 348 -22.38 9.14 -17.64
N CYS A 349 -21.05 9.01 -17.72
CA CYS A 349 -20.39 7.95 -18.49
C CYS A 349 -20.35 6.58 -17.78
N TRP A 350 -21.42 6.22 -17.06
CA TRP A 350 -21.59 4.94 -16.39
C TRP A 350 -23.06 4.51 -16.35
N ALA A 351 -23.33 3.26 -16.00
CA ALA A 351 -24.69 2.75 -15.94
C ALA A 351 -25.42 3.27 -14.70
N GLN A 352 -26.71 3.59 -14.85
CA GLN A 352 -27.55 4.05 -13.73
C GLN A 352 -27.54 3.10 -12.53
N ALA A 353 -27.50 1.78 -12.78
CA ALA A 353 -27.45 0.75 -11.74
C ALA A 353 -26.17 0.82 -10.87
N GLU A 354 -25.08 1.37 -11.40
CA GLU A 354 -23.84 1.56 -10.64
C GLU A 354 -23.92 2.76 -9.68
N ASP A 355 -24.75 3.76 -9.97
CA ASP A 355 -24.82 5.02 -9.21
C ASP A 355 -25.22 4.78 -7.75
N VAL A 356 -26.17 3.86 -7.53
CA VAL A 356 -26.67 3.49 -6.21
C VAL A 356 -25.59 2.82 -5.35
N ARG A 357 -24.59 2.19 -5.96
CA ARG A 357 -23.49 1.49 -5.28
C ARG A 357 -22.28 2.39 -5.02
N LEU A 358 -22.28 3.61 -5.55
CA LEU A 358 -21.20 4.56 -5.30
C LEU A 358 -21.19 4.99 -3.81
N PRO A 359 -20.01 5.24 -3.23
CA PRO A 359 -19.94 5.86 -1.90
C PRO A 359 -20.76 7.14 -1.86
N ALA A 360 -21.51 7.36 -0.77
CA ALA A 360 -22.31 8.57 -0.63
C ALA A 360 -21.43 9.85 -0.65
N PHE A 361 -20.26 9.78 0.00
CA PHE A 361 -19.34 10.89 0.21
C PHE A 361 -17.89 10.48 -0.11
N PRO A 362 -17.01 11.44 -0.47
CA PRO A 362 -15.58 11.15 -0.58
C PRO A 362 -15.00 10.78 0.79
N ALA A 363 -13.95 9.96 0.80
CA ALA A 363 -13.24 9.65 2.04
C ALA A 363 -12.47 10.90 2.52
N PRO A 364 -12.52 11.25 3.82
CA PRO A 364 -11.74 12.36 4.34
C PRO A 364 -10.25 12.07 4.24
N GLU A 365 -9.45 13.07 3.86
CA GLU A 365 -8.03 12.87 3.51
C GLU A 365 -7.22 12.31 4.69
N ILE A 366 -7.58 12.69 5.93
CA ILE A 366 -6.96 12.19 7.16
C ILE A 366 -7.02 10.65 7.31
N LYS A 367 -7.97 9.98 6.64
CA LYS A 367 -8.11 8.51 6.70
C LYS A 367 -7.27 7.78 5.65
N VAL A 368 -6.82 8.45 4.59
CA VAL A 368 -6.26 7.79 3.39
C VAL A 368 -4.87 8.31 3.00
N ALA A 369 -4.49 9.50 3.44
CA ALA A 369 -3.25 10.17 3.06
C ALA A 369 -2.07 9.87 4.00
N ASP A 370 -0.90 10.39 3.62
CA ASP A 370 0.30 10.37 4.45
C ASP A 370 0.14 11.39 5.58
N LEU A 371 0.19 10.92 6.83
CA LEU A 371 0.03 11.76 8.00
C LEU A 371 1.34 12.36 8.49
N THR A 372 2.47 12.15 7.83
CA THR A 372 3.78 12.65 8.27
C THR A 372 3.80 14.17 8.44
N ALA A 373 3.25 14.91 7.48
CA ALA A 373 3.15 16.37 7.59
C ALA A 373 2.21 16.78 8.74
N PHE A 374 1.01 16.19 8.81
CA PHE A 374 0.03 16.44 9.86
C PHE A 374 0.59 16.17 11.27
N ALA A 375 1.25 15.03 11.48
CA ALA A 375 1.85 14.65 12.74
C ALA A 375 2.92 15.67 13.19
N LEU A 376 3.72 16.20 12.26
CA LEU A 376 4.67 17.26 12.59
C LEU A 376 3.95 18.56 12.98
N GLN A 377 2.89 18.93 12.26
CA GLN A 377 2.10 20.11 12.60
C GLN A 377 1.48 19.99 13.99
N ALA A 378 0.88 18.84 14.32
CA ALA A 378 0.27 18.56 15.62
C ALA A 378 1.32 18.55 16.75
N ALA A 379 2.48 17.93 16.51
CA ALA A 379 3.60 17.95 17.47
C ALA A 379 4.16 19.36 17.70
N CYS A 380 4.25 20.20 16.67
CA CYS A 380 4.64 21.60 16.80
C CYS A 380 3.59 22.45 17.50
N TRP A 381 2.31 22.07 17.38
CA TRP A 381 1.21 22.71 18.08
C TRP A 381 1.19 22.39 19.58
N GLY A 382 1.76 21.24 19.97
CA GLY A 382 1.84 20.79 21.35
C GLY A 382 0.98 19.56 21.68
N ASP A 383 0.28 19.00 20.68
CA ASP A 383 -0.52 17.78 20.82
C ASP A 383 -0.01 16.69 19.86
N PRO A 384 1.06 15.97 20.22
CA PRO A 384 1.67 14.97 19.33
C PRO A 384 0.74 13.79 19.01
N ASP A 385 -0.26 13.55 19.85
CA ASP A 385 -1.31 12.55 19.67
C ASP A 385 -2.51 13.03 18.86
N ALA A 386 -2.61 14.33 18.61
CA ALA A 386 -3.79 14.96 18.02
C ALA A 386 -5.08 14.55 18.75
N SER A 387 -4.96 14.24 20.05
CA SER A 387 -6.03 13.65 20.87
C SER A 387 -6.91 14.71 21.53
N GLY A 388 -6.35 15.89 21.80
CA GLY A 388 -7.05 17.09 22.25
C GLY A 388 -7.54 17.98 21.10
N LEU A 389 -7.04 17.77 19.87
CA LEU A 389 -7.48 18.52 18.69
C LEU A 389 -8.94 18.21 18.32
N ALA A 390 -9.73 19.27 18.10
CA ALA A 390 -11.11 19.17 17.63
C ALA A 390 -11.17 18.74 16.15
N LEU A 391 -11.06 17.44 15.89
CA LEU A 391 -11.11 16.84 14.56
C LEU A 391 -12.44 16.10 14.34
N LEU A 392 -13.00 16.20 13.14
CA LEU A 392 -14.21 15.44 12.76
C LEU A 392 -13.96 13.93 12.74
N ASP A 393 -12.73 13.54 12.40
CA ASP A 393 -12.29 12.17 12.28
C ASP A 393 -10.94 12.01 12.96
N ALA A 394 -10.80 11.05 13.87
CA ALA A 394 -9.51 10.73 14.45
C ALA A 394 -8.53 10.17 13.38
N PRO A 395 -7.24 10.51 13.44
CA PRO A 395 -6.24 9.93 12.55
C PRO A 395 -6.12 8.41 12.76
N PRO A 396 -5.98 7.58 11.70
CA PRO A 396 -5.75 6.15 11.87
C PRO A 396 -4.46 5.86 12.66
N ALA A 397 -4.56 5.06 13.71
CA ALA A 397 -3.44 4.78 14.63
C ALA A 397 -2.18 4.24 13.91
N GLY A 398 -2.33 3.31 12.97
CA GLY A 398 -1.20 2.77 12.20
C GLY A 398 -0.53 3.82 11.30
N ALA A 399 -1.31 4.73 10.69
CA ALA A 399 -0.78 5.81 9.86
C ALA A 399 -0.03 6.85 10.71
N MET A 400 -0.58 7.18 11.89
CA MET A 400 0.06 8.08 12.85
C MET A 400 1.36 7.49 13.42
N ALA A 401 1.38 6.20 13.75
CA ALA A 401 2.59 5.52 14.22
C ALA A 401 3.71 5.55 13.17
N ALA A 402 3.40 5.23 11.91
CA ALA A 402 4.35 5.29 10.81
C ALA A 402 4.88 6.73 10.56
N ALA A 403 4.00 7.72 10.65
CA ALA A 403 4.37 9.14 10.57
C ALA A 403 5.37 9.52 11.67
N ARG A 404 5.12 9.11 12.93
CA ARG A 404 6.02 9.38 14.05
C ARG A 404 7.35 8.66 13.94
N GLU A 405 7.35 7.39 13.56
CA GLU A 405 8.58 6.64 13.34
C GLU A 405 9.50 7.36 12.36
N LEU A 406 8.94 7.85 11.25
CA LEU A 406 9.66 8.69 10.30
C LEU A 406 10.15 9.99 10.94
N LEU A 407 9.28 10.73 11.64
CA LEU A 407 9.65 12.00 12.27
C LEU A 407 10.77 11.82 13.31
N THR A 408 10.74 10.75 14.09
CA THR A 408 11.80 10.36 15.02
C THR A 408 13.09 10.04 14.28
N ALA A 409 13.01 9.23 13.21
CA ALA A 409 14.17 8.87 12.39
C ALA A 409 14.86 10.08 11.75
N ILE A 410 14.12 11.15 11.44
CA ILE A 410 14.70 12.41 10.92
C ILE A 410 15.00 13.44 12.02
N GLY A 411 14.84 13.09 13.29
CA GLY A 411 15.09 13.96 14.45
C GLY A 411 14.13 15.14 14.56
N ALA A 412 12.95 15.07 13.93
CA ALA A 412 11.93 16.12 14.01
C ALA A 412 11.14 16.07 15.32
N VAL A 413 11.04 14.90 15.95
CA VAL A 413 10.39 14.72 17.26
C VAL A 413 11.29 13.94 18.22
N ASP A 414 11.06 14.11 19.53
CA ASP A 414 11.73 13.35 20.59
C ASP A 414 11.04 11.99 20.85
N ALA A 415 11.54 11.22 21.81
CA ALA A 415 10.96 9.91 22.18
C ALA A 415 9.53 10.00 22.74
N ALA A 416 9.11 11.18 23.22
CA ALA A 416 7.74 11.45 23.66
C ALA A 416 6.85 11.99 22.52
N GLY A 417 7.37 12.09 21.29
CA GLY A 417 6.66 12.60 20.13
C GLY A 417 6.61 14.12 20.04
N ARG A 418 7.23 14.86 20.97
CA ARG A 418 7.20 16.33 20.97
C ARG A 418 8.15 16.88 19.92
N ALA A 419 7.77 17.99 19.28
CA ALA A 419 8.62 18.63 18.27
C ALA A 419 9.95 19.09 18.86
N THR A 420 11.05 18.74 18.20
CA THR A 420 12.39 19.25 18.53
C THR A 420 12.60 20.62 17.89
N ALA A 421 13.67 21.34 18.25
CA ALA A 421 14.07 22.56 17.54
C ALA A 421 14.28 22.32 16.02
N ARG A 422 14.68 21.10 15.64
CA ARG A 422 14.75 20.68 14.24
C ARG A 422 13.36 20.48 13.64
N GLY A 423 12.43 19.85 14.36
CA GLY A 423 11.02 19.72 13.96
C GLY A 423 10.35 21.06 13.68
N VAL A 424 10.53 22.03 14.59
CA VAL A 424 9.99 23.39 14.42
C VAL A 424 10.55 24.07 13.16
N ARG A 425 11.87 23.94 12.89
CA ARG A 425 12.46 24.45 11.64
C ARG A 425 11.88 23.77 10.41
N LEU A 426 11.69 22.45 10.43
CA LEU A 426 11.08 21.70 9.33
C LEU A 426 9.64 22.15 9.06
N ALA A 427 8.84 22.35 10.12
CA ALA A 427 7.45 22.81 9.99
C ALA A 427 7.34 24.19 9.33
N ARG A 428 8.28 25.11 9.64
CA ARG A 428 8.34 26.48 9.08
C ARG A 428 8.70 26.56 7.60
N LEU A 429 9.27 25.50 7.02
CA LEU A 429 9.64 25.46 5.60
C LEU A 429 8.40 25.44 4.67
N GLY A 430 7.24 25.00 5.18
CA GLY A 430 6.05 24.76 4.37
C GLY A 430 6.26 23.65 3.33
N LEU A 431 7.05 22.64 3.69
CA LEU A 431 7.35 21.46 2.88
C LEU A 431 6.92 20.19 3.61
N HIS A 432 6.70 19.11 2.86
CA HIS A 432 6.62 17.79 3.46
C HIS A 432 7.91 17.51 4.26
N PRO A 433 7.86 16.89 5.47
CA PRO A 433 9.04 16.74 6.33
C PRO A 433 10.23 16.04 5.66
N ARG A 434 9.97 15.10 4.74
CA ARG A 434 11.00 14.48 3.87
C ARG A 434 11.76 15.48 3.00
N LEU A 435 11.03 16.35 2.32
CA LEU A 435 11.60 17.39 1.46
C LEU A 435 12.26 18.49 2.30
N GLY A 436 11.71 18.78 3.48
CA GLY A 436 12.35 19.65 4.46
C GLY A 436 13.70 19.12 4.92
N ARG A 437 13.79 17.82 5.29
CA ARG A 437 15.05 17.15 5.62
C ARG A 437 16.05 17.26 4.47
N ALA A 438 15.61 16.95 3.25
CA ALA A 438 16.45 17.02 2.07
C ALA A 438 16.99 18.43 1.80
N LEU A 439 16.20 19.47 2.09
CA LEU A 439 16.67 20.86 2.00
C LEU A 439 17.67 21.18 3.12
N LEU A 440 17.34 20.88 4.39
CA LEU A 440 18.18 21.23 5.54
C LEU A 440 19.52 20.47 5.53
N ASP A 441 19.47 19.15 5.41
CA ASP A 441 20.65 18.29 5.46
C ASP A 441 21.41 18.34 4.13
N GLY A 442 20.69 18.37 3.01
CA GLY A 442 21.29 18.46 1.69
C GLY A 442 22.02 19.77 1.48
N ALA A 443 21.54 20.89 2.03
CA ALA A 443 22.24 22.17 1.93
C ALA A 443 23.65 22.14 2.55
N ALA A 444 23.86 21.37 3.61
CA ALA A 444 25.18 21.20 4.23
C ALA A 444 26.14 20.36 3.35
N LEU A 445 25.60 19.44 2.54
CA LEU A 445 26.39 18.53 1.69
C LEU A 445 26.66 19.08 0.29
N VAL A 446 25.64 19.67 -0.35
CA VAL A 446 25.67 20.08 -1.76
C VAL A 446 25.47 21.57 -1.98
N GLY A 447 25.32 22.33 -0.90
CA GLY A 447 24.99 23.76 -0.93
C GLY A 447 23.48 24.03 -1.05
N VAL A 448 23.03 25.12 -0.41
CA VAL A 448 21.62 25.54 -0.38
C VAL A 448 21.03 25.74 -1.77
N GLU A 449 21.84 26.23 -2.71
CA GLU A 449 21.47 26.44 -4.11
C GLU A 449 20.95 25.15 -4.74
N ARG A 450 21.78 24.10 -4.70
CA ARG A 450 21.53 22.81 -5.32
C ARG A 450 20.42 22.05 -4.61
N ALA A 451 20.43 22.08 -3.27
CA ALA A 451 19.38 21.47 -2.47
C ALA A 451 18.01 22.09 -2.78
N ALA A 452 17.92 23.42 -2.87
CA ALA A 452 16.69 24.11 -3.24
C ALA A 452 16.23 23.77 -4.66
N GLU A 453 17.15 23.67 -5.62
CA GLU A 453 16.83 23.27 -7.00
C GLU A 453 16.22 21.87 -7.10
N VAL A 454 16.83 20.89 -6.42
CA VAL A 454 16.35 19.50 -6.41
C VAL A 454 15.04 19.39 -5.64
N VAL A 455 14.93 20.02 -4.47
CA VAL A 455 13.69 20.01 -3.67
C VAL A 455 12.55 20.72 -4.38
N ALA A 456 12.80 21.82 -5.11
CA ALA A 456 11.80 22.47 -5.95
C ALA A 456 11.34 21.54 -7.08
N LEU A 457 12.25 20.79 -7.70
CA LEU A 457 11.91 19.83 -8.75
C LEU A 457 11.01 18.71 -8.22
N LEU A 458 11.32 18.19 -7.03
CA LEU A 458 10.51 17.20 -6.32
C LEU A 458 9.14 17.77 -5.88
N SER A 459 9.10 19.04 -5.48
CA SER A 459 7.88 19.69 -4.98
C SER A 459 6.90 20.11 -6.08
N GLU A 460 7.41 20.58 -7.22
CA GLU A 460 6.59 21.04 -8.36
C GLU A 460 6.24 19.91 -9.33
N GLU A 461 6.73 18.69 -9.08
CA GLU A 461 6.62 17.48 -9.92
C GLU A 461 7.04 17.73 -11.39
N ALA A 462 8.25 17.33 -11.73
CA ALA A 462 8.78 17.47 -13.08
C ALA A 462 7.86 16.84 -14.17
N PRO A 463 7.76 17.46 -15.36
CA PRO A 463 7.05 16.88 -16.49
C PRO A 463 7.60 15.49 -16.85
N ARG A 464 6.73 14.57 -17.29
CA ARG A 464 7.16 13.20 -17.63
C ARG A 464 8.10 13.17 -18.84
N GLU A 465 8.01 14.18 -19.69
CA GLU A 465 8.83 14.40 -20.87
C GLU A 465 10.30 14.63 -20.51
N TYR A 466 10.59 15.00 -19.25
CA TYR A 466 11.97 15.18 -18.76
C TYR A 466 12.68 13.84 -18.49
N GLY A 467 11.97 12.71 -18.57
CA GLY A 467 12.52 11.37 -18.35
C GLY A 467 12.43 10.90 -16.89
N ASP A 468 13.09 9.78 -16.59
CA ASP A 468 13.15 9.19 -15.26
C ASP A 468 14.45 9.47 -14.49
N ASP A 469 15.45 10.06 -15.14
CA ASP A 469 16.68 10.55 -14.51
C ASP A 469 16.48 11.98 -13.98
N LEU A 470 16.54 12.15 -12.65
CA LEU A 470 16.32 13.41 -11.97
C LEU A 470 17.40 14.45 -12.28
N ALA A 471 18.65 14.04 -12.51
CA ALA A 471 19.72 14.95 -12.87
C ALA A 471 19.53 15.49 -14.30
N ALA A 472 19.12 14.62 -15.23
CA ALA A 472 18.71 15.04 -16.57
C ALA A 472 17.49 15.98 -16.54
N ALA A 473 16.51 15.68 -15.69
CA ALA A 473 15.33 16.54 -15.49
C ALA A 473 15.71 17.92 -14.92
N LEU A 474 16.66 18.00 -13.99
CA LEU A 474 17.18 19.26 -13.46
C LEU A 474 17.85 20.09 -14.55
N ARG A 475 18.67 19.47 -15.40
CA ARG A 475 19.26 20.13 -16.57
C ARG A 475 18.19 20.65 -17.53
N GLY A 476 17.10 19.88 -17.74
CA GLY A 476 15.93 20.31 -18.50
C GLY A 476 15.27 21.57 -17.93
N ALA A 477 14.98 21.56 -16.62
CA ALA A 477 14.36 22.69 -15.94
C ALA A 477 15.21 23.98 -16.02
N ARG A 478 16.55 23.85 -15.91
CA ARG A 478 17.49 24.97 -16.05
C ARG A 478 17.58 25.53 -17.47
N ARG A 479 17.57 24.67 -18.49
CA ARG A 479 17.52 25.11 -19.90
C ARG A 479 16.26 25.93 -20.17
N GLY A 480 15.14 25.54 -19.56
CA GLY A 480 13.86 26.20 -19.73
C GLY A 480 13.20 25.92 -21.08
N GLY A 481 12.33 26.83 -21.52
CA GLY A 481 11.56 26.69 -22.76
C GLY A 481 10.11 26.21 -22.58
N ASP A 482 9.67 26.00 -21.34
CA ASP A 482 8.30 25.63 -21.02
C ASP A 482 7.76 26.39 -19.79
N GLY A 483 6.46 26.25 -19.54
CA GLY A 483 5.80 26.87 -18.39
C GLY A 483 6.20 26.27 -17.03
N TYR A 484 6.83 25.08 -17.00
CA TYR A 484 7.30 24.45 -15.77
C TYR A 484 8.54 25.16 -15.22
N ALA A 485 9.51 25.47 -16.08
CA ALA A 485 10.75 26.13 -15.68
C ALA A 485 10.54 27.49 -14.99
N GLY A 486 9.48 28.23 -15.34
CA GLY A 486 9.10 29.47 -14.64
C GLY A 486 8.65 29.22 -13.20
N ARG A 487 7.78 28.23 -12.97
CA ARG A 487 7.30 27.84 -11.64
C ARG A 487 8.42 27.29 -10.78
N TRP A 488 9.24 26.40 -11.36
CA TRP A 488 10.41 25.83 -10.70
C TRP A 488 11.36 26.93 -10.22
N ARG A 489 11.73 27.90 -11.05
CA ARG A 489 12.61 29.03 -10.63
C ARG A 489 12.01 29.87 -9.50
N SER A 490 10.71 30.12 -9.52
CA SER A 490 10.03 30.86 -8.46
C SER A 490 10.03 30.08 -7.14
N GLU A 491 9.79 28.77 -7.20
CA GLU A 491 9.87 27.90 -6.03
C GLU A 491 11.30 27.81 -5.49
N VAL A 492 12.31 27.69 -6.35
CA VAL A 492 13.72 27.72 -5.95
C VAL A 492 14.06 29.01 -5.19
N ARG A 493 13.64 30.18 -5.69
CA ARG A 493 13.84 31.47 -4.98
C ARG A 493 13.15 31.47 -3.61
N ARG A 494 11.91 30.96 -3.54
CA ARG A 494 11.16 30.84 -2.28
C ARG A 494 11.92 29.95 -1.28
N LEU A 495 12.37 28.77 -1.71
CA LEU A 495 13.06 27.81 -0.85
C LEU A 495 14.38 28.35 -0.32
N ARG A 496 15.14 29.12 -1.12
CA ARG A 496 16.35 29.80 -0.65
C ARG A 496 16.05 30.84 0.42
N ALA A 497 15.05 31.67 0.20
CA ALA A 497 14.65 32.70 1.17
C ALA A 497 14.22 32.06 2.49
N VAL A 498 13.41 30.98 2.43
CA VAL A 498 12.93 30.29 3.63
C VAL A 498 14.06 29.50 4.31
N ALA A 499 14.98 28.88 3.56
CA ALA A 499 16.15 28.22 4.12
C ALA A 499 17.06 29.19 4.89
N ALA A 500 17.23 30.41 4.36
CA ALA A 500 17.97 31.47 5.04
C ALA A 500 17.27 31.91 6.35
N ASP A 501 15.95 32.08 6.31
CA ASP A 501 15.13 32.47 7.48
C ASP A 501 15.20 31.45 8.63
N VAL A 502 15.21 30.14 8.32
CA VAL A 502 15.34 29.09 9.34
C VAL A 502 16.79 28.79 9.76
N GLY A 503 17.75 29.62 9.33
CA GLY A 503 19.15 29.54 9.75
C GLY A 503 19.93 28.38 9.16
N VAL A 504 19.62 27.93 7.93
CA VAL A 504 20.50 27.03 7.19
C VAL A 504 21.78 27.81 6.85
N PRO A 505 22.97 27.40 7.35
CA PRO A 505 24.20 28.10 7.06
C PRO A 505 24.44 28.15 5.54
N ALA A 506 24.82 29.31 5.02
CA ALA A 506 25.39 29.37 3.68
C ALA A 506 26.64 28.47 3.68
N ALA A 507 26.65 27.45 2.81
CA ALA A 507 27.77 26.52 2.76
C ALA A 507 29.09 27.29 2.61
N ARG A 508 30.08 26.98 3.47
CA ARG A 508 31.47 27.31 3.16
C ARG A 508 31.77 26.60 1.85
N SER A 509 32.12 27.36 0.81
CA SER A 509 32.58 26.83 -0.46
C SER A 509 33.61 25.74 -0.17
N VAL A 510 33.23 24.46 -0.35
CA VAL A 510 34.21 23.40 -0.48
C VAL A 510 34.86 23.70 -1.81
N SER A 511 36.01 24.36 -1.76
CA SER A 511 36.80 24.72 -2.93
C SER A 511 36.99 23.45 -3.75
N SER A 512 36.38 23.43 -4.93
CA SER A 512 36.57 22.39 -5.93
C SER A 512 38.01 22.46 -6.45
N GLY A 513 38.92 21.81 -5.73
CA GLY A 513 40.23 21.44 -6.23
C GLY A 513 40.09 20.30 -7.22
N SER A 514 39.57 20.58 -8.42
CA SER A 514 39.80 19.82 -9.67
C SER A 514 38.97 20.44 -10.81
N ARG A 515 39.58 21.36 -11.57
CA ARG A 515 39.09 21.76 -12.89
C ARG A 515 39.53 20.70 -13.91
N GLY A 516 38.82 19.59 -13.96
CA GLY A 516 38.85 18.64 -15.08
C GLY A 516 37.58 18.80 -15.91
N ALA A 517 37.67 19.45 -17.07
CA ALA A 517 36.54 19.73 -17.96
C ALA A 517 36.00 18.45 -18.62
N GLY A 518 34.68 18.30 -18.66
CA GLY A 518 33.97 17.35 -19.54
C GLY A 518 33.09 16.33 -18.82
N SER A 519 33.68 15.32 -18.17
CA SER A 519 32.94 14.16 -17.63
C SER A 519 32.85 14.12 -16.09
N GLY A 520 33.88 14.56 -15.37
CA GLY A 520 33.92 14.52 -13.90
C GLY A 520 32.95 15.49 -13.21
N ALA A 521 32.70 16.65 -13.82
CA ALA A 521 31.75 17.63 -13.30
C ALA A 521 30.29 17.16 -13.41
N VAL A 522 29.96 16.37 -14.44
CA VAL A 522 28.63 15.78 -14.62
C VAL A 522 28.39 14.67 -13.60
N ALA A 523 29.37 13.81 -13.38
CA ALA A 523 29.30 12.78 -12.33
C ALA A 523 29.13 13.38 -10.92
N GLY A 524 29.81 14.51 -10.63
CA GLY A 524 29.64 15.24 -9.37
C GLY A 524 28.26 15.89 -9.21
N GLU A 525 27.64 16.37 -10.30
CA GLU A 525 26.28 16.91 -10.27
C GLU A 525 25.25 15.80 -10.02
N ASP A 526 25.36 14.68 -10.73
CA ASP A 526 24.43 13.56 -10.61
C ASP A 526 24.46 12.98 -9.18
N LEU A 527 25.65 12.84 -8.59
CA LEU A 527 25.80 12.45 -7.18
C LEU A 527 25.20 13.48 -6.22
N ALA A 528 25.41 14.78 -6.43
CA ALA A 528 24.82 15.82 -5.59
C ALA A 528 23.28 15.79 -5.63
N VAL A 529 22.69 15.55 -6.81
CA VAL A 529 21.26 15.33 -6.96
C VAL A 529 20.84 14.07 -6.18
N GLY A 530 21.60 12.98 -6.33
CA GLY A 530 21.43 11.72 -5.62
C GLY A 530 21.41 11.87 -4.10
N HIS A 531 22.34 12.64 -3.52
CA HIS A 531 22.40 12.92 -2.09
C HIS A 531 21.09 13.52 -1.55
N VAL A 532 20.57 14.55 -2.22
CA VAL A 532 19.34 15.24 -1.79
C VAL A 532 18.14 14.28 -1.86
N VAL A 533 18.06 13.47 -2.91
CA VAL A 533 16.98 12.47 -3.06
C VAL A 533 17.09 11.36 -2.00
N ALA A 534 18.29 10.85 -1.75
CA ALA A 534 18.52 9.81 -0.76
C ALA A 534 18.15 10.28 0.66
N LEU A 535 18.42 11.55 1.00
CA LEU A 535 17.99 12.15 2.27
C LEU A 535 16.48 12.29 2.39
N ALA A 536 15.76 12.59 1.29
CA ALA A 536 14.30 12.66 1.29
C ALA A 536 13.65 11.27 1.47
N PHE A 537 14.23 10.25 0.83
CA PHE A 537 13.63 8.91 0.71
C PHE A 537 14.67 7.81 1.01
N PRO A 538 15.20 7.74 2.25
CA PRO A 538 16.23 6.76 2.61
C PRO A 538 15.77 5.32 2.41
N GLU A 539 14.49 5.03 2.66
CA GLU A 539 13.90 3.71 2.46
C GLU A 539 13.75 3.31 0.97
N ARG A 540 13.94 4.27 0.07
CA ARG A 540 13.88 4.11 -1.39
C ARG A 540 15.25 4.20 -2.06
N VAL A 541 16.32 4.25 -1.27
CA VAL A 541 17.66 3.94 -1.77
C VAL A 541 17.65 2.47 -2.20
N ALA A 542 18.19 2.17 -3.38
CA ALA A 542 18.02 0.90 -4.04
C ALA A 542 19.32 0.39 -4.65
N ARG A 543 19.58 -0.91 -4.51
CA ARG A 543 20.75 -1.58 -5.10
C ARG A 543 20.30 -2.49 -6.24
N SER A 544 21.06 -2.50 -7.32
CA SER A 544 20.84 -3.41 -8.45
C SER A 544 20.90 -4.87 -7.99
N ASP A 545 19.89 -5.65 -8.38
CA ASP A 545 19.71 -7.07 -8.11
C ASP A 545 18.95 -7.75 -9.27
N GLY A 546 19.65 -8.59 -10.03
CA GLY A 546 19.06 -9.43 -11.09
C GLY A 546 18.34 -8.67 -12.22
N GLY A 547 18.79 -7.46 -12.57
CA GLY A 547 18.15 -6.60 -13.58
C GLY A 547 17.04 -5.69 -13.05
N SER A 548 16.74 -5.78 -11.75
CA SER A 548 15.88 -4.87 -11.00
C SER A 548 16.68 -4.12 -9.93
N TRP A 549 16.06 -3.23 -9.17
CA TRP A 549 16.69 -2.58 -8.00
C TRP A 549 15.89 -2.90 -6.75
N LEU A 550 16.51 -3.55 -5.76
CA LEU A 550 15.90 -3.78 -4.46
C LEU A 550 16.06 -2.51 -3.61
N MET A 551 14.95 -1.87 -3.26
CA MET A 551 14.96 -0.75 -2.32
C MET A 551 15.24 -1.25 -0.89
N VAL A 552 15.79 -0.38 -0.04
CA VAL A 552 16.03 -0.63 1.38
C VAL A 552 14.74 -1.06 2.10
N SER A 553 13.58 -0.55 1.69
CA SER A 553 12.25 -0.97 2.13
C SER A 553 11.84 -2.41 1.73
N GLY A 554 12.63 -3.11 0.92
CA GLY A 554 12.35 -4.47 0.44
C GLY A 554 11.50 -4.54 -0.83
N THR A 555 11.00 -3.41 -1.33
CA THR A 555 10.27 -3.39 -2.60
C THR A 555 11.25 -3.32 -3.78
N ARG A 556 11.12 -4.26 -4.72
CA ARG A 556 11.86 -4.22 -5.99
C ARG A 556 11.28 -3.16 -6.92
N ALA A 557 12.15 -2.48 -7.65
CA ALA A 557 11.79 -1.43 -8.60
C ALA A 557 12.48 -1.65 -9.96
N GLU A 558 11.80 -1.24 -11.03
CA GLU A 558 12.30 -1.31 -12.41
C GLU A 558 12.29 0.08 -13.05
N VAL A 559 13.35 0.38 -13.81
CA VAL A 559 13.45 1.60 -14.64
C VAL A 559 12.86 1.36 -16.03
N ARG A 560 12.53 2.44 -16.75
CA ARG A 560 11.95 2.31 -18.10
C ARG A 560 12.94 1.72 -19.10
N GLU A 561 12.39 1.20 -20.20
CA GLU A 561 13.19 0.87 -21.37
C GLU A 561 13.84 2.13 -21.97
N GLY A 562 15.14 2.06 -22.25
CA GLY A 562 15.92 3.22 -22.72
C GLY A 562 16.32 4.24 -21.64
N SER A 563 16.04 4.00 -20.36
CA SER A 563 16.45 4.89 -19.28
C SER A 563 17.98 5.01 -19.16
N GLY A 564 18.48 6.23 -18.96
CA GLY A 564 19.88 6.51 -18.65
C GLY A 564 20.35 6.00 -17.28
N LEU A 565 19.41 5.57 -16.43
CA LEU A 565 19.70 4.97 -15.12
C LEU A 565 20.12 3.50 -15.22
N ARG A 566 19.96 2.87 -16.40
CA ARG A 566 20.36 1.48 -16.62
C ARG A 566 21.86 1.33 -16.39
N GLY A 567 22.25 0.29 -15.65
CA GLY A 567 23.64 0.03 -15.30
C GLY A 567 24.12 0.70 -14.00
N ALA A 568 23.36 1.65 -13.44
CA ALA A 568 23.69 2.22 -12.13
C ALA A 568 23.59 1.15 -11.04
N ARG A 569 24.66 0.97 -10.25
CA ARG A 569 24.68 -0.01 -9.15
C ARG A 569 23.73 0.39 -8.02
N TRP A 570 23.61 1.68 -7.76
CA TRP A 570 22.73 2.24 -6.73
C TRP A 570 21.91 3.40 -7.29
N LEU A 571 20.66 3.48 -6.81
CA LEU A 571 19.72 4.54 -7.15
C LEU A 571 19.09 5.10 -5.87
N ALA A 572 18.81 6.39 -5.84
CA ALA A 572 17.86 6.99 -4.90
C ALA A 572 16.55 7.24 -5.64
N VAL A 573 15.48 6.51 -5.29
CA VAL A 573 14.21 6.58 -6.01
C VAL A 573 13.31 7.65 -5.39
N ALA A 574 13.10 8.75 -6.11
CA ALA A 574 12.25 9.85 -5.66
C ALA A 574 10.76 9.52 -5.81
N VAL A 575 10.38 9.05 -7.00
CA VAL A 575 9.00 8.76 -7.36
C VAL A 575 8.94 7.38 -7.97
N ALA A 576 8.09 6.52 -7.40
CA ALA A 576 7.78 5.21 -7.94
C ALA A 576 6.28 4.95 -7.81
N ASP A 577 5.73 4.19 -8.75
CA ASP A 577 4.37 3.70 -8.67
C ASP A 577 4.35 2.19 -8.84
N ARG A 578 3.50 1.50 -8.07
CA ARG A 578 3.32 0.04 -8.18
C ARG A 578 1.94 -0.25 -8.72
N PRO A 579 1.79 -0.59 -10.01
CA PRO A 579 0.52 -1.04 -10.54
C PRO A 579 0.04 -2.29 -9.79
N VAL A 580 -1.25 -2.34 -9.43
CA VAL A 580 -1.87 -3.51 -8.80
C VAL A 580 -1.64 -4.74 -9.69
N GLY A 581 -1.20 -5.85 -9.09
CA GLY A 581 -0.88 -7.10 -9.80
C GLY A 581 0.56 -7.22 -10.32
N ARG A 582 1.42 -6.20 -10.14
CA ARG A 582 2.86 -6.31 -10.41
C ARG A 582 3.65 -6.60 -9.13
N GLY A 583 4.63 -7.50 -9.23
CA GLY A 583 5.59 -7.78 -8.16
C GLY A 583 6.53 -6.61 -7.86
N HIS A 584 6.86 -5.81 -8.89
CA HIS A 584 7.83 -4.72 -8.82
C HIS A 584 7.15 -3.35 -8.98
N ALA A 585 7.70 -2.35 -8.30
CA ALA A 585 7.40 -0.94 -8.53
C ALA A 585 8.07 -0.47 -9.83
N ARG A 586 7.51 0.57 -10.45
CA ARG A 586 8.09 1.24 -11.60
C ARG A 586 8.66 2.58 -11.15
N VAL A 587 9.93 2.81 -11.44
CA VAL A 587 10.60 4.08 -11.21
C VAL A 587 10.03 5.11 -12.19
N GLN A 588 9.54 6.21 -11.64
CA GLN A 588 9.08 7.37 -12.38
C GLN A 588 10.16 8.45 -12.43
N LEU A 589 10.91 8.58 -11.33
CA LEU A 589 12.00 9.54 -11.18
C LEU A 589 12.99 9.04 -10.13
N ALA A 590 14.28 8.99 -10.47
CA ALA A 590 15.35 8.59 -9.56
C ALA A 590 16.66 9.28 -9.93
N ALA A 591 17.63 9.23 -9.02
CA ALA A 591 18.98 9.75 -9.23
C ALA A 591 20.00 8.65 -8.95
N VAL A 592 21.14 8.69 -9.64
CA VAL A 592 22.27 7.80 -9.36
C VAL A 592 22.90 8.19 -8.03
N VAL A 593 23.22 7.19 -7.22
CA VAL A 593 24.00 7.34 -5.98
C VAL A 593 25.09 6.28 -5.93
N ASP A 594 25.97 6.36 -4.94
CA ASP A 594 26.92 5.32 -4.62
C ASP A 594 26.62 4.65 -3.26
N GLY A 595 27.48 3.71 -2.87
CA GLY A 595 27.32 2.98 -1.62
C GLY A 595 27.63 3.81 -0.36
N GLU A 596 28.36 4.92 -0.47
CA GLU A 596 28.63 5.82 0.65
C GLU A 596 27.39 6.68 0.92
N VAL A 597 26.80 7.27 -0.13
CA VAL A 597 25.52 7.99 -0.03
C VAL A 597 24.42 7.09 0.51
N ALA A 598 24.36 5.84 0.07
CA ALA A 598 23.38 4.87 0.57
C ALA A 598 23.49 4.67 2.08
N ARG A 599 24.71 4.43 2.59
CA ARG A 599 24.97 4.26 4.03
C ARG A 599 24.73 5.55 4.82
N LEU A 600 25.08 6.70 4.26
CA LEU A 600 24.85 8.00 4.91
C LEU A 600 23.35 8.26 5.07
N ALA A 601 22.57 8.07 4.01
CA ALA A 601 21.15 8.41 4.00
C ALA A 601 20.30 7.43 4.82
N ALA A 602 20.58 6.12 4.70
CA ALA A 602 19.79 5.04 5.28
C ALA A 602 20.52 4.32 6.44
N GLY A 603 21.58 4.88 7.00
CA GLY A 603 22.42 4.24 8.03
C GLY A 603 21.69 3.83 9.31
N ALA A 604 20.57 4.47 9.63
CA ALA A 604 19.70 4.05 10.73
C ALA A 604 19.06 2.65 10.52
N LEU A 605 19.09 2.14 9.29
CA LEU A 605 18.59 0.82 8.90
C LEU A 605 19.75 -0.17 8.65
N LEU A 606 20.98 0.20 8.96
CA LEU A 606 22.14 -0.69 8.87
C LEU A 606 22.10 -1.68 10.03
N ASP A 607 22.22 -2.96 9.71
CA ASP A 607 22.16 -4.05 10.66
C ASP A 607 23.10 -5.18 10.25
N GLU A 608 23.61 -5.92 11.23
CA GLU A 608 24.48 -7.08 11.02
C GLU A 608 23.92 -8.27 11.81
N ARG A 609 23.58 -9.35 11.11
CA ARG A 609 22.97 -10.54 11.72
C ARG A 609 23.64 -11.83 11.26
N ASP A 610 23.59 -12.82 12.14
CA ASP A 610 23.96 -14.19 11.83
C ASP A 610 22.77 -14.91 11.19
N GLU A 611 22.95 -15.37 9.95
CA GLU A 611 21.98 -16.18 9.21
C GLU A 611 22.53 -17.60 9.09
N VAL A 612 21.79 -18.55 9.67
CA VAL A 612 22.08 -19.99 9.58
C VAL A 612 20.83 -20.66 9.04
N ARG A 613 20.95 -21.31 7.89
CA ARG A 613 19.82 -21.95 7.19
C ARG A 613 20.26 -23.19 6.45
N TRP A 614 19.31 -24.04 6.08
CA TRP A 614 19.56 -25.13 5.15
C TRP A 614 19.54 -24.63 3.70
N ALA A 615 20.66 -24.75 2.99
CA ALA A 615 20.78 -24.36 1.60
C ALA A 615 21.77 -25.28 0.86
N ASP A 616 21.49 -25.56 -0.41
CA ASP A 616 22.33 -26.40 -1.27
C ASP A 616 22.65 -27.79 -0.64
N GLY A 617 21.73 -28.30 0.18
CA GLY A 617 21.84 -29.62 0.82
C GLY A 617 22.67 -29.68 2.11
N ASP A 618 23.11 -28.55 2.68
CA ASP A 618 23.82 -28.50 3.96
C ASP A 618 23.50 -27.21 4.77
N VAL A 619 24.04 -27.12 5.98
CA VAL A 619 23.97 -25.94 6.83
C VAL A 619 24.90 -24.86 6.28
N VAL A 620 24.33 -23.71 5.91
CA VAL A 620 25.08 -22.53 5.50
C VAL A 620 24.95 -21.48 6.60
N ALA A 621 26.08 -21.19 7.26
CA ALA A 621 26.20 -20.15 8.28
C ALA A 621 26.99 -18.95 7.75
N ARG A 622 26.38 -17.76 7.78
CA ARG A 622 26.99 -16.52 7.31
C ARG A 622 26.59 -15.35 8.20
N ARG A 623 27.51 -14.42 8.40
CA ARG A 623 27.22 -13.10 8.98
C ARG A 623 26.95 -12.12 7.85
N VAL A 624 25.77 -11.50 7.85
CA VAL A 624 25.27 -10.67 6.76
C VAL A 624 25.11 -9.24 7.24
N GLU A 625 25.75 -8.31 6.53
CA GLU A 625 25.53 -6.87 6.70
C GLU A 625 24.43 -6.43 5.73
N ARG A 626 23.37 -5.82 6.26
CA ARG A 626 22.21 -5.38 5.49
C ARG A 626 21.90 -3.92 5.75
N LEU A 627 21.50 -3.21 4.70
CA LEU A 627 20.87 -1.90 4.77
C LEU A 627 19.37 -2.11 4.53
N GLY A 628 18.61 -2.27 5.61
CA GLY A 628 17.23 -2.76 5.56
C GLY A 628 17.15 -4.11 4.83
N ALA A 629 16.42 -4.17 3.72
CA ALA A 629 16.30 -5.38 2.91
C ALA A 629 17.51 -5.65 1.99
N VAL A 630 18.38 -4.65 1.78
CA VAL A 630 19.50 -4.75 0.83
C VAL A 630 20.70 -5.39 1.50
N GLU A 631 21.12 -6.57 1.04
CA GLU A 631 22.38 -7.18 1.45
C GLU A 631 23.57 -6.37 0.92
N LEU A 632 24.41 -5.84 1.82
CA LEU A 632 25.63 -5.12 1.48
C LEU A 632 26.78 -6.10 1.20
N GLY A 633 26.92 -7.09 2.08
CA GLY A 633 27.85 -8.20 1.95
C GLY A 633 27.55 -9.31 2.96
N ALA A 634 28.12 -10.49 2.72
CA ALA A 634 28.05 -11.62 3.62
C ALA A 634 29.44 -12.26 3.75
N ARG A 635 29.77 -12.72 4.96
CA ARG A 635 31.01 -13.46 5.26
C ARG A 635 30.69 -14.79 5.94
N PRO A 636 31.45 -15.87 5.67
CA PRO A 636 31.24 -17.14 6.37
C PRO A 636 31.32 -16.98 7.89
N LEU A 637 30.41 -17.61 8.62
CA LEU A 637 30.39 -17.63 10.09
C LEU A 637 30.91 -18.98 10.57
N ARG A 638 32.05 -18.99 11.27
CA ARG A 638 32.69 -20.23 11.73
C ARG A 638 32.05 -20.80 12.99
N ASP A 639 31.77 -19.94 13.96
CA ASP A 639 31.20 -20.30 15.26
C ASP A 639 29.75 -19.81 15.35
N ALA A 640 28.87 -20.49 14.61
CA ALA A 640 27.45 -20.20 14.62
C ALA A 640 26.79 -20.64 15.94
N ASP A 641 25.82 -19.88 16.40
CA ASP A 641 25.00 -20.23 17.56
C ASP A 641 24.37 -21.62 17.38
N ALA A 642 24.49 -22.48 18.40
CA ALA A 642 24.05 -23.86 18.33
C ALA A 642 22.53 -23.99 18.10
N ALA A 643 21.72 -23.06 18.61
CA ALA A 643 20.28 -23.04 18.40
C ALA A 643 19.92 -22.69 16.95
N LEU A 644 20.66 -21.76 16.33
CA LEU A 644 20.48 -21.41 14.92
C LEU A 644 20.90 -22.57 13.99
N VAL A 645 22.01 -23.25 14.30
CA VAL A 645 22.44 -24.46 13.57
C VAL A 645 21.42 -25.58 13.70
N ARG A 646 20.91 -25.82 14.91
CA ARG A 646 19.84 -26.78 15.16
C ARG A 646 18.60 -26.46 14.32
N GLY A 647 18.16 -25.21 14.31
CA GLY A 647 17.04 -24.74 13.49
C GLY A 647 17.23 -25.02 12.01
N ALA A 648 18.43 -24.75 11.47
CA ALA A 648 18.76 -25.07 10.09
C ALA A 648 18.75 -26.57 9.79
N LEU A 649 19.21 -27.42 10.71
CA LEU A 649 19.17 -28.88 10.53
C LEU A 649 17.73 -29.42 10.53
N VAL A 650 16.85 -28.86 11.38
CA VAL A 650 15.42 -29.18 11.38
C VAL A 650 14.76 -28.74 10.07
N GLU A 651 15.06 -27.52 9.59
CA GLU A 651 14.61 -27.04 8.27
C GLU A 651 15.05 -28.00 7.14
N GLY A 652 16.27 -28.52 7.21
CA GLY A 652 16.78 -29.52 6.28
C GLY A 652 15.99 -30.83 6.31
N LEU A 653 15.71 -31.34 7.51
CA LEU A 653 14.87 -32.53 7.69
C LEU A 653 13.46 -32.29 7.13
N GLU A 654 12.84 -31.14 7.36
CA GLU A 654 11.51 -30.81 6.82
C GLU A 654 11.49 -30.73 5.29
N LYS A 655 12.54 -30.17 4.66
CA LYS A 655 12.61 -29.98 3.21
C LYS A 655 12.99 -31.24 2.43
N GLU A 656 13.95 -32.01 2.94
CA GLU A 656 14.50 -33.19 2.25
C GLU A 656 14.00 -34.52 2.84
N GLY A 657 13.26 -34.46 3.95
CA GLY A 657 12.69 -35.61 4.64
C GLY A 657 13.65 -36.30 5.60
N LEU A 658 13.11 -37.29 6.32
CA LEU A 658 13.86 -38.09 7.30
C LEU A 658 14.90 -39.03 6.66
N GLY A 659 14.98 -39.08 5.33
CA GLY A 659 16.02 -39.81 4.59
C GLY A 659 17.43 -39.25 4.79
N LEU A 660 17.56 -38.06 5.40
CA LEU A 660 18.86 -37.52 5.85
C LEU A 660 19.47 -38.29 7.02
N LEU A 661 18.67 -39.08 7.74
CA LEU A 661 19.10 -39.91 8.86
C LEU A 661 19.50 -41.31 8.39
N ARG A 662 20.25 -42.04 9.22
CA ARG A 662 20.59 -43.44 8.92
C ARG A 662 19.45 -44.37 9.30
N TRP A 663 18.80 -44.95 8.29
CA TRP A 663 17.81 -46.01 8.44
C TRP A 663 18.42 -47.37 8.08
N SER A 664 18.70 -48.20 9.08
CA SER A 664 19.07 -49.60 8.84
C SER A 664 17.83 -50.42 8.40
N ALA A 665 18.06 -51.63 7.90
CA ALA A 665 16.96 -52.53 7.55
C ALA A 665 16.09 -52.87 8.78
N GLU A 666 16.71 -52.99 9.96
CA GLU A 666 16.04 -53.23 11.24
C GLU A 666 15.24 -52.00 11.68
N ALA A 667 15.76 -50.79 11.47
CA ALA A 667 15.06 -49.54 11.80
C ALA A 667 13.81 -49.35 10.94
N ALA A 668 13.87 -49.69 9.65
CA ALA A 668 12.71 -49.66 8.76
C ALA A 668 11.61 -50.63 9.24
N VAL A 669 11.99 -51.86 9.59
CA VAL A 669 11.06 -52.87 10.13
C VAL A 669 10.45 -52.43 11.45
N LEU A 670 11.25 -51.87 12.36
CA LEU A 670 10.76 -51.34 13.62
C LEU A 670 9.69 -50.26 13.38
N ARG A 671 9.95 -49.34 12.44
CA ARG A 671 9.01 -48.29 12.06
C ARG A 671 7.70 -48.85 11.49
N GLU A 672 7.78 -49.82 10.59
CA GLU A 672 6.60 -50.51 10.02
C GLU A 672 5.77 -51.21 11.11
N ARG A 673 6.43 -51.92 12.03
CA ARG A 673 5.78 -52.59 13.16
C ARG A 673 5.09 -51.58 14.09
N LEU A 674 5.73 -50.43 14.34
CA LEU A 674 5.16 -49.36 15.14
C LEU A 674 3.93 -48.72 14.48
N ALA A 675 3.99 -48.51 13.16
CA ALA A 675 2.83 -48.04 12.39
C ALA A 675 1.65 -49.02 12.48
N PHE A 676 1.93 -50.32 12.38
CA PHE A 676 0.92 -51.38 12.55
C PHE A 676 0.27 -51.35 13.95
N VAL A 677 1.05 -51.38 15.03
CA VAL A 677 0.46 -51.39 16.39
C VAL A 677 -0.24 -50.08 16.71
N ARG A 678 0.25 -48.94 16.24
CA ARG A 678 -0.45 -47.65 16.36
C ARG A 678 -1.82 -47.70 15.68
N LEU A 679 -1.88 -48.20 14.44
CA LEU A 679 -3.12 -48.28 13.69
C LEU A 679 -4.15 -49.22 14.36
N ARG A 680 -3.68 -50.32 14.97
CA ARG A 680 -4.56 -51.35 15.53
C ARG A 680 -4.95 -51.14 16.98
N LEU A 681 -4.04 -50.63 17.79
CA LEU A 681 -4.21 -50.51 19.24
C LEU A 681 -4.33 -49.06 19.70
N GLY A 682 -3.97 -48.07 18.86
CA GLY A 682 -4.04 -46.66 19.21
C GLY A 682 -3.01 -46.25 20.25
N GLU A 683 -3.39 -45.34 21.14
CA GLU A 683 -2.53 -44.93 22.27
C GLU A 683 -2.34 -46.09 23.26
N PRO A 684 -1.14 -46.23 23.88
CA PRO A 684 -0.03 -45.27 23.94
C PRO A 684 1.05 -45.44 22.86
N TRP A 685 0.83 -46.25 21.82
CA TRP A 685 1.82 -46.43 20.75
C TRP A 685 2.04 -45.14 19.96
N PRO A 686 3.27 -44.79 19.57
CA PRO A 686 3.55 -43.53 18.89
C PRO A 686 3.12 -43.56 17.42
N ASP A 687 2.69 -42.40 16.90
CA ASP A 687 2.52 -42.22 15.46
C ASP A 687 3.87 -41.95 14.78
N VAL A 688 4.34 -42.90 13.98
CA VAL A 688 5.64 -42.85 13.31
C VAL A 688 5.55 -42.43 11.83
N GLY A 689 4.46 -41.79 11.41
CA GLY A 689 4.38 -41.10 10.13
C GLY A 689 5.38 -39.94 10.03
N ASP A 690 5.84 -39.60 8.81
CA ASP A 690 6.86 -38.55 8.61
C ASP A 690 6.46 -37.23 9.28
N ALA A 691 5.23 -36.76 9.06
CA ALA A 691 4.72 -35.53 9.68
C ALA A 691 4.76 -35.57 11.22
N SER A 692 4.38 -36.71 11.80
CA SER A 692 4.33 -36.90 13.26
C SER A 692 5.72 -37.05 13.88
N LEU A 693 6.70 -37.55 13.14
CA LEU A 693 8.10 -37.58 13.55
C LEU A 693 8.79 -36.22 13.39
N HIS A 694 8.44 -35.43 12.36
CA HIS A 694 8.91 -34.05 12.20
C HIS A 694 8.40 -33.16 13.34
N ALA A 695 7.13 -33.26 13.70
CA ALA A 695 6.54 -32.47 14.79
C ALA A 695 7.17 -32.74 16.17
N ARG A 696 7.89 -33.86 16.33
CA ARG A 696 8.41 -34.34 17.61
C ARG A 696 9.92 -34.57 17.60
N VAL A 697 10.66 -33.95 16.69
CA VAL A 697 12.13 -34.10 16.59
C VAL A 697 12.84 -33.87 17.93
N ASP A 698 12.31 -32.98 18.76
CA ASP A 698 12.83 -32.69 20.11
C ASP A 698 12.73 -33.88 21.06
N GLU A 699 11.75 -34.77 20.88
CA GLU A 699 11.49 -35.91 21.77
C GLU A 699 12.35 -37.13 21.41
N TRP A 700 12.59 -37.36 20.12
CA TRP A 700 13.21 -38.61 19.65
C TRP A 700 14.62 -38.46 19.09
N LEU A 701 15.00 -37.30 18.53
CA LEU A 701 16.33 -37.09 17.93
C LEU A 701 17.36 -36.47 18.89
N GLU A 702 16.96 -36.05 20.09
CA GLU A 702 17.89 -35.49 21.08
C GLU A 702 18.52 -36.57 21.96
N PRO A 703 19.83 -36.48 22.28
CA PRO A 703 20.71 -35.30 22.14
C PRO A 703 21.53 -35.27 20.84
N GLU A 704 21.34 -36.22 19.91
CA GLU A 704 22.16 -36.32 18.70
C GLU A 704 21.96 -35.11 17.77
N LEU A 705 20.73 -34.62 17.64
CA LEU A 705 20.40 -33.43 16.86
C LEU A 705 21.11 -32.18 17.39
N GLY A 706 21.11 -31.94 18.71
CA GLY A 706 21.83 -30.81 19.32
C GLY A 706 23.36 -30.85 19.16
N ARG A 707 23.94 -32.04 18.90
CA ARG A 707 25.38 -32.21 18.64
C ARG A 707 25.75 -32.07 17.18
N ALA A 708 24.80 -32.27 16.25
CA ALA A 708 25.05 -32.15 14.83
C ALA A 708 25.36 -30.71 14.43
N ARG A 709 26.17 -30.54 13.38
CA ARG A 709 26.54 -29.22 12.83
C ARG A 709 26.33 -29.10 11.32
N ARG A 710 26.15 -30.22 10.62
CA ARG A 710 26.09 -30.32 9.16
C ARG A 710 25.36 -31.59 8.71
N ARG A 711 25.04 -31.70 7.43
CA ARG A 711 24.38 -32.86 6.79
C ARG A 711 25.05 -34.19 7.15
N SER A 712 26.38 -34.24 7.06
CA SER A 712 27.12 -35.48 7.33
C SER A 712 26.99 -35.98 8.77
N ASP A 713 26.65 -35.10 9.72
CA ASP A 713 26.40 -35.51 11.09
C ASP A 713 24.97 -36.09 11.24
N LEU A 714 23.97 -35.56 10.52
CA LEU A 714 22.63 -36.16 10.44
C LEU A 714 22.68 -37.60 9.90
N GLY A 715 23.46 -37.82 8.84
CA GLY A 715 23.64 -39.15 8.25
C GLY A 715 24.34 -40.17 9.18
N ARG A 716 24.88 -39.74 10.33
CA ARG A 716 25.43 -40.64 11.35
C ARG A 716 24.42 -40.99 12.45
N ILE A 717 23.31 -40.25 12.55
CA ILE A 717 22.28 -40.49 13.55
C ILE A 717 21.52 -41.77 13.19
N ASP A 718 21.51 -42.73 14.12
CA ASP A 718 20.76 -43.96 13.98
C ASP A 718 19.27 -43.70 14.29
N ALA A 719 18.44 -43.67 13.23
CA ALA A 719 17.02 -43.39 13.40
C ALA A 719 16.30 -44.50 14.18
N GLY A 720 16.73 -45.76 14.06
CA GLY A 720 16.11 -46.88 14.78
C GLY A 720 16.35 -46.78 16.29
N ALA A 721 17.59 -46.49 16.69
CA ALA A 721 17.91 -46.27 18.10
C ALA A 721 17.17 -45.06 18.68
N ALA A 722 17.08 -43.97 17.90
CA ALA A 722 16.37 -42.76 18.28
C ALA A 722 14.85 -42.99 18.45
N LEU A 723 14.22 -43.73 17.53
CA LEU A 723 12.80 -44.09 17.60
C LEU A 723 12.45 -44.87 18.89
N GLY A 724 13.40 -45.63 19.43
CA GLY A 724 13.23 -46.35 20.69
C GLY A 724 12.82 -45.47 21.88
N ARG A 725 13.11 -44.15 21.83
CA ARG A 725 12.71 -43.17 22.85
C ARG A 725 11.22 -42.87 22.85
N LEU A 726 10.54 -43.06 21.71
CA LEU A 726 9.09 -42.85 21.59
C LEU A 726 8.26 -44.06 22.04
N LEU A 727 8.89 -45.18 22.35
CA LEU A 727 8.19 -46.38 22.80
C LEU A 727 7.53 -46.13 24.17
N PRO A 728 6.34 -46.70 24.43
CA PRO A 728 5.60 -46.49 25.66
C PRO A 728 6.19 -47.33 26.82
N TRP A 729 7.42 -47.02 27.22
CA TRP A 729 8.13 -47.70 28.31
C TRP A 729 7.44 -47.50 29.67
N ALA A 730 6.87 -46.32 29.91
CA ALA A 730 6.23 -45.97 31.17
C ALA A 730 4.98 -46.82 31.48
N SER A 731 4.24 -47.26 30.45
CA SER A 731 3.08 -48.15 30.61
C SER A 731 3.44 -49.63 30.59
N GLY A 732 4.70 -49.99 30.32
CA GLY A 732 5.15 -51.37 30.13
C GLY A 732 4.77 -51.99 28.78
N GLU A 733 3.95 -51.31 27.96
CA GLU A 733 3.48 -51.82 26.66
C GLU A 733 4.64 -52.01 25.66
N ALA A 734 5.70 -51.21 25.76
CA ALA A 734 6.89 -51.35 24.89
C ALA A 734 7.48 -52.77 24.88
N GLY A 735 7.48 -53.46 26.04
CA GLY A 735 7.98 -54.83 26.15
C GLY A 735 7.16 -55.89 25.42
N ARG A 736 5.93 -55.53 25.00
CA ARG A 736 5.00 -56.41 24.28
C ARG A 736 5.09 -56.25 22.77
N LEU A 737 5.95 -55.38 22.24
CA LEU A 737 6.03 -55.14 20.79
C LEU A 737 6.35 -56.43 20.00
N ASP A 738 7.22 -57.29 20.53
CA ASP A 738 7.56 -58.57 19.91
C ASP A 738 6.44 -59.62 20.02
N GLU A 739 5.53 -59.47 20.99
CA GLU A 739 4.31 -60.29 21.12
C GLU A 739 3.21 -59.79 20.18
N LEU A 740 2.97 -58.48 20.15
CA LEU A 740 1.87 -57.83 19.43
C LEU A 740 2.13 -57.75 17.92
N ALA A 741 3.37 -57.47 17.53
CA ALA A 741 3.81 -57.38 16.15
C ALA A 741 5.15 -58.10 15.97
N PRO A 742 5.20 -59.44 16.01
CA PRO A 742 6.45 -60.19 15.90
C PRO A 742 7.10 -60.02 14.52
N GLU A 743 8.43 -59.93 14.46
CA GLU A 743 9.15 -59.92 13.18
C GLU A 743 8.99 -61.23 12.40
N ARG A 744 8.84 -62.35 13.12
CA ARG A 744 8.72 -63.69 12.55
C ARG A 744 7.74 -64.53 13.35
N ILE A 745 6.84 -65.20 12.65
CA ILE A 745 5.90 -66.18 13.22
C ILE A 745 6.33 -67.61 12.90
N ALA A 746 6.10 -68.52 13.84
CA ALA A 746 6.24 -69.94 13.61
C ALA A 746 5.01 -70.46 12.85
N VAL A 747 5.22 -71.08 11.71
CA VAL A 747 4.16 -71.76 10.93
C VAL A 747 4.10 -73.25 11.33
N PRO A 748 3.03 -74.00 11.00
CA PRO A 748 2.84 -75.38 11.46
C PRO A 748 4.00 -76.34 11.18
N SER A 749 4.76 -76.11 10.11
CA SER A 749 5.97 -76.89 9.78
C SER A 749 7.14 -76.69 10.76
N GLY A 750 7.04 -75.74 11.70
CA GLY A 750 8.11 -75.29 12.59
C GLY A 750 9.01 -74.20 11.99
N SER A 751 8.83 -73.81 10.73
CA SER A 751 9.60 -72.72 10.11
C SER A 751 9.24 -71.36 10.72
N ARG A 752 10.23 -70.46 10.85
CA ARG A 752 10.04 -69.07 11.30
C ARG A 752 10.03 -68.10 10.12
N VAL A 753 8.83 -67.76 9.67
CA VAL A 753 8.61 -66.93 8.47
C VAL A 753 8.49 -65.46 8.88
N ARG A 754 9.16 -64.57 8.13
CA ARG A 754 9.10 -63.11 8.38
C ARG A 754 7.74 -62.57 7.98
N ILE A 755 7.22 -61.66 8.79
CA ILE A 755 6.03 -60.88 8.47
C ILE A 755 6.48 -59.59 7.81
N ASP A 756 5.82 -59.24 6.72
CA ASP A 756 6.00 -57.95 6.05
C ASP A 756 4.93 -56.98 6.57
N TYR A 757 5.38 -55.87 7.16
CA TYR A 757 4.54 -54.83 7.75
C TYR A 757 4.49 -53.56 6.91
N ALA A 758 5.00 -53.58 5.67
CA ALA A 758 5.03 -52.41 4.80
C ALA A 758 3.63 -51.79 4.58
N ASP A 759 2.59 -52.62 4.56
CA ASP A 759 1.19 -52.19 4.68
C ASP A 759 0.67 -52.46 6.11
N PRO A 760 0.55 -51.43 6.97
CA PRO A 760 0.07 -51.60 8.34
C PRO A 760 -1.42 -52.01 8.40
N GLU A 761 -2.19 -51.83 7.32
CA GLU A 761 -3.55 -52.35 7.29
C GLU A 761 -3.57 -53.87 7.11
N ARG A 762 -2.62 -54.41 6.34
CA ARG A 762 -2.63 -55.82 5.90
C ARG A 762 -1.24 -56.42 5.96
N PRO A 763 -0.74 -56.78 7.16
CA PRO A 763 0.54 -57.45 7.26
C PRO A 763 0.53 -58.78 6.51
N VAL A 764 1.60 -59.04 5.77
CA VAL A 764 1.68 -60.16 4.82
C VAL A 764 2.56 -61.27 5.36
N LEU A 765 2.05 -62.49 5.28
CA LEU A 765 2.80 -63.72 5.52
C LEU A 765 3.05 -64.46 4.21
N ALA A 766 4.24 -64.31 3.63
CA ALA A 766 4.65 -65.03 2.43
C ALA A 766 5.26 -66.38 2.78
N VAL A 767 4.48 -67.46 2.62
CA VAL A 767 4.82 -68.80 3.09
C VAL A 767 4.50 -69.86 2.05
N LYS A 768 5.36 -70.89 1.95
CA LYS A 768 5.11 -72.02 1.06
C LYS A 768 3.83 -72.75 1.47
N LEU A 769 2.97 -73.04 0.50
CA LEU A 769 1.64 -73.61 0.73
C LEU A 769 1.69 -74.88 1.59
N GLN A 770 2.63 -75.79 1.33
CA GLN A 770 2.75 -77.03 2.08
C GLN A 770 3.16 -76.87 3.56
N GLU A 771 3.69 -75.71 3.93
CA GLU A 771 4.07 -75.42 5.32
C GLU A 771 2.89 -74.95 6.16
N MET A 772 1.74 -74.68 5.52
CA MET A 772 0.49 -74.25 6.15
C MET A 772 -0.54 -75.37 6.30
N PHE A 773 -0.23 -76.61 5.87
CA PHE A 773 -1.13 -77.74 6.11
C PHE A 773 -1.37 -77.96 7.62
N GLY A 774 -2.53 -78.50 7.97
CA GLY A 774 -2.91 -78.69 9.37
C GLY A 774 -3.44 -77.41 10.05
N LEU A 775 -3.27 -76.23 9.44
CA LEU A 775 -3.76 -74.97 9.98
C LEU A 775 -5.14 -74.62 9.42
N GLN A 776 -6.13 -74.57 10.31
CA GLN A 776 -7.53 -74.35 9.96
C GLN A 776 -7.84 -72.87 9.71
N GLU A 777 -7.24 -71.96 10.48
CA GLU A 777 -7.51 -70.52 10.43
C GLU A 777 -6.26 -69.71 10.04
N SER A 778 -6.46 -68.54 9.47
CA SER A 778 -5.35 -67.61 9.19
C SER A 778 -4.65 -67.21 10.49
N PRO A 779 -3.30 -67.22 10.54
CA PRO A 779 -2.58 -66.69 11.69
C PRO A 779 -2.95 -65.23 11.95
N ARG A 780 -2.99 -64.84 13.23
CA ARG A 780 -3.34 -63.48 13.65
C ARG A 780 -2.19 -62.81 14.40
N VAL A 781 -2.02 -61.51 14.20
CA VAL A 781 -1.14 -60.65 14.99
C VAL A 781 -1.94 -59.45 15.50
N ALA A 782 -1.85 -59.14 16.80
CA ALA A 782 -2.70 -58.15 17.47
C ALA A 782 -4.20 -58.26 17.10
N GLY A 783 -4.73 -59.49 16.98
CA GLY A 783 -6.12 -59.77 16.62
C GLY A 783 -6.46 -59.70 15.12
N VAL A 784 -5.55 -59.19 14.28
CA VAL A 784 -5.73 -59.02 12.83
C VAL A 784 -5.27 -60.27 12.08
N PRO A 785 -6.09 -60.87 11.20
CA PRO A 785 -5.64 -61.98 10.35
C PRO A 785 -4.59 -61.51 9.35
N LEU A 786 -3.49 -62.26 9.25
CA LEU A 786 -2.45 -62.01 8.26
C LEU A 786 -2.97 -62.28 6.85
N LEU A 787 -2.58 -61.44 5.89
CA LEU A 787 -2.77 -61.74 4.48
C LEU A 787 -1.73 -62.80 4.07
N VAL A 788 -2.18 -64.02 3.85
CA VAL A 788 -1.30 -65.14 3.53
C VAL A 788 -1.06 -65.19 2.04
N HIS A 789 0.17 -64.92 1.63
CA HIS A 789 0.64 -65.16 0.27
C HIS A 789 1.17 -66.60 0.22
N LEU A 790 0.32 -67.50 -0.27
CA LEU A 790 0.67 -68.91 -0.42
C LEU A 790 1.57 -69.06 -1.63
N LEU A 791 2.77 -69.61 -1.39
CA LEU A 791 3.82 -69.77 -2.40
C LEU A 791 3.95 -71.22 -2.85
N SER A 792 4.34 -71.43 -4.11
CA SER A 792 4.78 -72.73 -4.60
C SER A 792 6.10 -73.16 -3.95
N PRO A 793 6.55 -74.41 -4.12
CA PRO A 793 7.87 -74.85 -3.64
C PRO A 793 9.03 -74.00 -4.18
N ALA A 794 8.87 -73.39 -5.36
CA ALA A 794 9.84 -72.50 -5.99
C ALA A 794 9.71 -71.02 -5.54
N GLY A 795 8.85 -70.72 -4.56
CA GLY A 795 8.67 -69.39 -4.00
C GLY A 795 7.80 -68.44 -4.82
N ARG A 796 7.03 -68.94 -5.79
CA ARG A 796 6.12 -68.12 -6.61
C ARG A 796 4.73 -68.04 -5.98
N PRO A 797 4.08 -66.87 -5.89
CA PRO A 797 2.70 -66.77 -5.40
C PRO A 797 1.73 -67.62 -6.22
N VAL A 798 0.90 -68.40 -5.54
CA VAL A 798 -0.12 -69.26 -6.15
C VAL A 798 -1.52 -68.95 -5.64
N ALA A 799 -1.63 -68.36 -4.44
CA ALA A 799 -2.88 -67.82 -3.94
C ALA A 799 -2.58 -66.71 -2.91
N VAL A 800 -3.52 -65.80 -2.74
CA VAL A 800 -3.51 -64.76 -1.71
C VAL A 800 -4.83 -64.82 -0.97
N THR A 801 -4.80 -64.99 0.35
CA THR A 801 -6.02 -65.07 1.16
C THR A 801 -5.82 -64.50 2.56
N ALA A 802 -6.83 -63.78 3.06
CA ALA A 802 -6.93 -63.42 4.48
C ALA A 802 -7.81 -64.42 5.26
N ASP A 803 -8.50 -65.32 4.57
CA ASP A 803 -9.33 -66.38 5.12
C ASP A 803 -8.85 -67.75 4.60
N LEU A 804 -7.95 -68.36 5.37
CA LEU A 804 -7.35 -69.64 5.04
C LEU A 804 -8.38 -70.78 5.04
N ALA A 805 -9.41 -70.70 5.89
CA ALA A 805 -10.46 -71.72 5.99
C ALA A 805 -11.29 -71.80 4.71
N SER A 806 -11.73 -70.64 4.20
CA SER A 806 -12.44 -70.55 2.93
C SER A 806 -11.55 -70.98 1.76
N PHE A 807 -10.26 -70.63 1.79
CA PHE A 807 -9.31 -71.10 0.77
C PHE A 807 -9.18 -72.63 0.75
N TRP A 808 -9.08 -73.31 1.90
CA TRP A 808 -8.99 -74.77 1.93
C TRP A 808 -10.24 -75.46 1.37
N ARG A 809 -11.43 -74.95 1.66
CA ARG A 809 -12.70 -75.51 1.18
C ARG A 809 -12.90 -75.34 -0.33
N GLU A 810 -12.60 -74.15 -0.84
CA GLU A 810 -13.07 -73.73 -2.16
C GLU A 810 -11.91 -73.46 -3.14
N GLY A 811 -10.86 -72.75 -2.70
CA GLY A 811 -9.75 -72.32 -3.55
C GLY A 811 -8.67 -73.39 -3.79
N TYR A 812 -8.39 -74.23 -2.81
CA TYR A 812 -7.26 -75.16 -2.87
C TYR A 812 -7.40 -76.24 -3.95
N LYS A 813 -8.62 -76.66 -4.30
CA LYS A 813 -8.84 -77.70 -5.33
C LYS A 813 -8.24 -77.32 -6.68
N GLY A 814 -8.39 -76.06 -7.09
CA GLY A 814 -7.81 -75.52 -8.32
C GLY A 814 -6.28 -75.42 -8.25
N VAL A 815 -5.76 -74.85 -7.16
CA VAL A 815 -4.32 -74.70 -6.94
C VAL A 815 -3.61 -76.06 -6.83
N ARG A 816 -4.25 -77.05 -6.20
CA ARG A 816 -3.76 -78.43 -6.09
C ARG A 816 -3.59 -79.10 -7.45
N ALA A 817 -4.55 -78.94 -8.36
CA ALA A 817 -4.47 -79.55 -9.69
C ALA A 817 -3.24 -79.04 -10.47
N GLU A 818 -2.99 -77.73 -10.40
CA GLU A 818 -1.82 -77.10 -11.02
C GLU A 818 -0.50 -77.54 -10.35
N LEU A 819 -0.44 -77.48 -9.02
CA LEU A 819 0.77 -77.81 -8.26
C LEU A 819 1.15 -79.28 -8.33
N ARG A 820 0.17 -80.20 -8.41
CA ARG A 820 0.43 -81.63 -8.57
C ARG A 820 1.07 -81.95 -9.91
N GLY A 821 0.71 -81.22 -10.97
CA GLY A 821 1.34 -81.35 -12.30
C GLY A 821 2.75 -80.77 -12.35
N ARG A 822 2.96 -79.56 -11.80
CA ARG A 822 4.26 -78.86 -11.84
C ARG A 822 5.27 -79.36 -10.80
N TYR A 823 4.81 -79.86 -9.66
CA TYR A 823 5.66 -80.26 -8.52
C TYR A 823 5.25 -81.63 -7.96
N PRO A 824 5.36 -82.73 -8.73
CA PRO A 824 4.86 -84.06 -8.33
C PRO A 824 5.61 -84.68 -7.14
N LYS A 825 6.81 -84.19 -6.82
CA LYS A 825 7.64 -84.68 -5.71
C LYS A 825 7.22 -84.14 -4.33
N HIS A 826 6.25 -83.22 -4.27
CA HIS A 826 5.75 -82.62 -3.03
C HIS A 826 4.39 -83.20 -2.61
N PRO A 827 4.04 -83.16 -1.31
CA PRO A 827 2.75 -83.64 -0.82
C PRO A 827 1.64 -82.65 -1.18
N TRP A 828 0.62 -83.12 -1.89
CA TRP A 828 -0.58 -82.35 -2.24
C TRP A 828 -1.84 -83.11 -1.79
N PRO A 829 -2.09 -83.15 -0.47
CA PRO A 829 -3.19 -83.92 0.13
C PRO A 829 -4.54 -83.46 -0.40
N GLU A 830 -5.55 -84.33 -0.30
CA GLU A 830 -6.94 -83.97 -0.65
C GLU A 830 -7.59 -83.12 0.42
N ASP A 831 -7.31 -83.44 1.68
CA ASP A 831 -7.64 -82.61 2.83
C ASP A 831 -6.39 -81.88 3.33
N PRO A 832 -6.15 -80.62 2.91
CA PRO A 832 -4.98 -79.85 3.35
C PRO A 832 -5.10 -79.39 4.81
N ALA A 833 -6.30 -79.35 5.37
CA ALA A 833 -6.57 -78.78 6.68
C ALA A 833 -6.27 -79.80 7.81
N ALA A 834 -6.35 -81.10 7.51
CA ALA A 834 -5.97 -82.18 8.42
C ALA A 834 -4.60 -82.82 8.10
N ALA A 835 -3.91 -82.37 7.06
CA ALA A 835 -2.64 -82.95 6.63
C ALA A 835 -1.45 -82.51 7.50
N GLU A 836 -0.45 -83.39 7.62
CA GLU A 836 0.78 -83.08 8.33
C GLU A 836 1.59 -81.99 7.60
N PRO A 837 1.90 -80.86 8.25
CA PRO A 837 2.68 -79.78 7.65
C PRO A 837 4.12 -80.17 7.41
N THR A 838 4.68 -79.71 6.29
CA THR A 838 6.05 -80.06 5.95
C THR A 838 6.69 -79.06 5.01
N ARG A 839 7.98 -78.81 5.21
CA ARG A 839 8.84 -78.08 4.28
C ARG A 839 9.57 -79.01 3.29
N HIS A 840 9.34 -80.31 3.38
CA HIS A 840 10.10 -81.35 2.69
C HIS A 840 9.31 -82.00 1.55
N THR A 841 10.01 -82.75 0.69
CA THR A 841 9.42 -83.53 -0.40
C THR A 841 8.91 -84.89 0.11
N ASN A 842 8.03 -85.55 -0.65
CA ASN A 842 7.50 -86.88 -0.32
C ASN A 842 8.59 -87.92 -0.05
N ALA A 843 9.71 -87.85 -0.78
CA ALA A 843 10.85 -88.77 -0.60
C ALA A 843 11.56 -88.60 0.75
N ARG A 844 11.52 -87.39 1.32
CA ARG A 844 12.15 -87.06 2.61
C ARG A 844 11.21 -87.23 3.80
N LEU A 845 9.90 -87.30 3.56
CA LEU A 845 8.88 -87.64 4.56
C LEU A 845 8.75 -89.15 4.82
N ARG A 846 9.18 -89.99 3.86
CA ARG A 846 9.19 -91.46 3.98
C ARG A 846 10.47 -92.02 4.61
N ARG A 847 11.44 -91.16 4.89
CA ARG A 847 12.66 -91.45 5.66
C ARG A 847 12.48 -90.87 7.03
#